data_AF-A0A1Q7KM06-F1
#
_entry.id   AF-A0A1Q7KM06-F1
#
_cell.length_a   1.000
_cell.length_b   1.000
_cell.length_c   1.000
_cell.angle_alpha   90.00
_cell.angle_beta   90.00
_cell.angle_gamma   90.00
#
_symmetry.space_group_name_H-M   'P 1'
#
loop_
_entity.id
_entity.type
_entity.pdbx_description
1 polymer ?
#
loop_
_entity_poly.entity_id
_entity_poly.type
_entity_poly.pdbx_seq_one_letter_code
_entity_poly.pdbx_strand_id
1 'polypeptide(L)'
;MIRLAVVLPILSLLGTGIAAQSLDRKEQRVRASIAAAREEQITYLQRVVDIPSSTLNLEGVRKVGAVFRASLDSLGFTTRWAAVPDAVGRAGHLVAEQRGKPGAVRFLLIGHLDTVVDPGGANFVREDSTARAVGGADMKGGDVVILYALKALQAAGALRDLNITIVFTGDEEHPGEPLADARRALIEAAQQSDVALAFEAGNRSDATVARRGASNWRVATTGRQAHSAGVFSENAGYGAIYELARIVDAFRAQLAGEQYLTFNVATAVGGTDITYDTVAVSGTAASKLNIIPSHAVAQGDLRFISDAQLQRTRAKMRAIVAQHLPGTDASIVFHDEYPAMSPTPGNARLLAVYDSASQALGYGAVAALDPGRRGAGDISFVAPLIDGLDGLGALGSGSHAPGERVDLKTLPMQTERAALLLYRLGRRPAAQFAGTASKGAVVYAQDTASARTVLRAATLLDGRGGVQHNVDILVVGSRIARIAPRGAKPAGARVVDLGDRTVLPGLIDAHTHPVWYFNRQNRLHTGNDGDTPAQSMLAAAANAYATLMAGFTTIQSVGSRSDGDLRDWIATQGLPGPRILTSLEPITDRTLSADSLRVLVRQRKAEGADLIKLFASASIREGGQQTLSDSQLVAACGEAKALGLRTLVHAHSAASVRAAALAGCTQVEHGIFVTQDVLSLLAARGTYFDPQCALVFRNYLDNRARYQGIGNYTDSGFAVMERVLPLAAQDIRMALATPALKVVYGTDAVAGAHGHNAEDLICRVERAGEAPMHAIVAATSLNAEALGLGDRIGAIAPGLDADIIAVDGDPSRDIRALRRVSFVMKSGRIVLC
;
A
#
# COMPACT_ATOMS: atom_id res chain seq x y z
N MET A 1 27.43 22.09 -50.88
CA MET A 1 26.29 21.15 -50.75
C MET A 1 25.51 21.51 -49.49
N ILE A 2 24.20 21.61 -49.64
CA ILE A 2 23.24 22.31 -48.78
C ILE A 2 22.83 21.44 -47.58
N ARG A 3 22.71 22.05 -46.39
CA ARG A 3 21.67 21.80 -45.34
C ARG A 3 21.96 22.72 -44.15
N LEU A 4 21.53 23.99 -44.19
CA LEU A 4 20.23 24.53 -43.74
C LEU A 4 20.03 24.43 -42.22
N ALA A 5 20.49 25.48 -41.53
CA ALA A 5 19.99 25.89 -40.22
C ALA A 5 18.64 26.59 -40.42
N VAL A 6 17.64 26.21 -39.64
CA VAL A 6 16.39 26.98 -39.48
C VAL A 6 16.21 27.25 -38.00
N VAL A 7 16.61 28.46 -37.63
CA VAL A 7 16.23 29.18 -36.41
C VAL A 7 14.94 29.93 -36.74
N LEU A 8 13.87 29.76 -35.96
CA LEU A 8 12.73 30.69 -35.86
C LEU A 8 11.76 30.21 -34.74
N PRO A 9 10.97 31.09 -34.09
CA PRO A 9 11.38 32.25 -33.29
C PRO A 9 10.80 32.22 -31.87
N ILE A 10 11.42 32.98 -30.97
CA ILE A 10 10.91 33.35 -29.65
C ILE A 10 9.66 34.22 -29.85
N LEU A 11 8.50 33.73 -29.41
CA LEU A 11 7.27 34.52 -29.35
C LEU A 11 7.16 35.21 -27.99
N SER A 12 7.37 36.52 -28.05
CA SER A 12 6.98 37.61 -27.15
C SER A 12 6.05 37.24 -25.98
N LEU A 13 6.61 37.12 -24.77
CA LEU A 13 5.86 37.31 -23.54
C LEU A 13 5.61 38.82 -23.38
N LEU A 14 4.35 39.22 -23.60
CA LEU A 14 3.83 40.51 -23.15
C LEU A 14 4.01 40.58 -21.62
N GLY A 15 5.02 41.33 -21.20
CA GLY A 15 5.21 41.71 -19.81
C GLY A 15 4.07 42.62 -19.38
N THR A 16 3.08 42.06 -18.69
CA THR A 16 2.21 42.84 -17.81
C THR A 16 3.04 43.18 -16.57
N GLY A 17 3.49 44.43 -16.47
CA GLY A 17 4.07 44.96 -15.25
C GLY A 17 3.10 44.71 -14.08
N ILE A 18 3.58 44.02 -13.06
CA ILE A 18 2.85 43.80 -11.82
C ILE A 18 2.81 45.14 -11.08
N ALA A 19 1.73 45.91 -11.28
CA ALA A 19 1.42 46.99 -10.38
C ALA A 19 1.20 46.39 -8.98
N ALA A 20 1.91 46.89 -7.96
CA ALA A 20 1.73 46.49 -6.58
C ALA A 20 0.24 46.62 -6.20
N GLN A 21 -0.42 45.49 -5.96
CA GLN A 21 -1.84 45.45 -5.67
C GLN A 21 -2.05 46.10 -4.28
N SER A 22 -2.70 47.27 -4.24
CA SER A 22 -3.01 47.95 -2.99
C SER A 22 -4.04 47.18 -2.17
N LEU A 23 -3.94 47.27 -0.84
CA LEU A 23 -4.86 46.59 0.08
C LEU A 23 -6.29 47.11 -0.11
N ASP A 24 -7.26 46.19 -0.25
CA ASP A 24 -8.67 46.56 -0.29
C ASP A 24 -9.20 47.01 1.10
N ARG A 25 -10.41 47.58 1.16
CA ARG A 25 -10.98 48.08 2.43
C ARG A 25 -11.07 47.02 3.53
N LYS A 26 -11.36 45.77 3.18
CA LYS A 26 -11.44 44.67 4.16
C LYS A 26 -10.04 44.25 4.59
N GLU A 27 -9.08 44.17 3.67
CA GLU A 27 -7.68 43.88 3.99
C GLU A 27 -7.07 44.97 4.90
N GLN A 28 -7.38 46.24 4.67
CA GLN A 28 -6.99 47.34 5.54
C GLN A 28 -7.58 47.20 6.95
N ARG A 29 -8.85 46.77 7.05
CA ARG A 29 -9.52 46.53 8.34
C ARG A 29 -8.92 45.33 9.08
N VAL A 30 -8.58 44.26 8.37
CA VAL A 30 -7.84 43.10 8.92
C VAL A 30 -6.52 43.58 9.51
N ARG A 31 -5.72 44.32 8.73
CA ARG A 31 -4.43 44.86 9.16
C ARG A 31 -4.56 45.76 10.40
N ALA A 32 -5.51 46.69 10.40
CA ALA A 32 -5.76 47.58 11.54
C ALA A 32 -6.15 46.80 12.81
N SER A 33 -6.97 45.76 12.67
CA SER A 33 -7.36 44.90 13.79
C SER A 33 -6.17 44.14 14.39
N ILE A 34 -5.25 43.64 13.55
CA ILE A 34 -4.07 42.91 14.01
C ILE A 34 -3.08 43.85 14.71
N ALA A 35 -2.88 45.05 14.14
CA ALA A 35 -2.05 46.08 14.76
C ALA A 35 -2.56 46.47 16.16
N ALA A 36 -3.88 46.63 16.32
CA ALA A 36 -4.51 46.92 17.61
C ALA A 36 -4.38 45.76 18.62
N ALA A 37 -4.37 44.51 18.14
CA ALA A 37 -4.26 43.31 18.95
C ALA A 37 -2.80 42.84 19.21
N ARG A 38 -1.79 43.67 18.95
CA ARG A 38 -0.38 43.27 19.01
C ARG A 38 0.05 42.75 20.39
N GLU A 39 -0.19 43.52 21.46
CA GLU A 39 0.20 43.08 22.82
C GLU A 39 -0.74 42.00 23.37
N GLU A 40 -2.00 41.95 22.91
CA GLU A 40 -2.93 40.86 23.22
C GLU A 40 -2.41 39.52 22.68
N GLN A 41 -1.91 39.50 21.44
CA GLN A 41 -1.28 38.32 20.83
C GLN A 41 -0.09 37.81 21.66
N ILE A 42 0.79 38.71 22.09
CA ILE A 42 1.97 38.36 22.89
C ILE A 42 1.56 37.82 24.26
N THR A 43 0.56 38.44 24.90
CA THR A 43 0.04 38.00 26.19
C THR A 43 -0.64 36.63 26.08
N TYR A 44 -1.37 36.39 24.98
CA TYR A 44 -1.98 35.10 24.71
C TYR A 44 -0.93 34.02 24.44
N LEU A 45 0.12 34.36 23.68
CA LEU A 45 1.25 33.47 23.46
C LEU A 45 1.91 33.07 24.78
N GLN A 46 2.22 34.05 25.64
CA GLN A 46 2.74 33.80 26.98
C GLN A 46 1.86 32.81 27.74
N ARG A 47 0.54 33.04 27.77
CA ARG A 47 -0.42 32.19 28.47
C ARG A 47 -0.36 30.72 28.01
N VAL A 48 -0.22 30.47 26.71
CA VAL A 48 -0.20 29.09 26.19
C VAL A 48 1.18 28.43 26.32
N VAL A 49 2.28 29.19 26.20
CA VAL A 49 3.62 28.62 26.39
C VAL A 49 3.92 28.34 27.86
N ASP A 50 3.39 29.14 28.80
CA ASP A 50 3.58 28.94 30.24
C ASP A 50 2.88 27.66 30.76
N ILE A 51 2.09 27.00 29.92
CA ILE A 51 1.55 25.65 30.19
C ILE A 51 2.56 24.62 29.66
N PRO A 52 3.25 23.85 30.52
CA PRO A 52 4.08 22.73 30.08
C PRO A 52 3.22 21.73 29.32
N SER A 53 3.66 21.32 28.15
CA SER A 53 2.90 20.46 27.24
C SER A 53 3.82 19.60 26.40
N SER A 54 4.90 19.07 26.98
CA SER A 54 5.68 18.04 26.30
C SER A 54 4.77 16.90 25.80
N THR A 55 5.08 16.23 24.70
CA THR A 55 4.18 15.25 24.07
C THR A 55 3.63 14.19 25.04
N LEU A 56 4.43 13.78 26.03
CA LEU A 56 4.03 12.78 27.04
C LEU A 56 3.32 13.39 28.26
N ASN A 57 3.32 14.72 28.40
CA ASN A 57 2.51 15.45 29.37
C ASN A 57 1.08 15.61 28.86
N LEU A 58 0.33 14.51 28.87
CA LEU A 58 -1.02 14.43 28.28
C LEU A 58 -2.00 15.44 28.90
N GLU A 59 -1.84 15.73 30.18
CA GLU A 59 -2.65 16.74 30.88
C GLU A 59 -2.30 18.16 30.42
N GLY A 60 -1.01 18.46 30.28
CA GLY A 60 -0.49 19.70 29.74
C GLY A 60 -1.00 20.00 28.33
N VAL A 61 -0.90 19.02 27.43
CA VAL A 61 -1.42 19.10 26.05
C VAL A 61 -2.93 19.40 26.05
N ARG A 62 -3.72 18.71 26.90
CA ARG A 62 -5.16 18.99 27.05
C ARG A 62 -5.45 20.37 27.61
N LYS A 63 -4.62 20.88 28.54
CA LYS A 63 -4.76 22.25 29.09
C LYS A 63 -4.51 23.31 28.00
N VAL A 64 -3.47 23.16 27.19
CA VAL A 64 -3.23 24.06 26.04
C VAL A 64 -4.43 24.00 25.08
N GLY A 65 -4.88 22.80 24.75
CA GLY A 65 -6.07 22.58 23.92
C GLY A 65 -7.33 23.24 24.48
N ALA A 66 -7.56 23.18 25.80
CA ALA A 66 -8.70 23.84 26.43
C ALA A 66 -8.65 25.38 26.32
N VAL A 67 -7.45 25.98 26.37
CA VAL A 67 -7.27 27.43 26.18
C VAL A 67 -7.63 27.84 24.75
N PHE A 68 -7.14 27.11 23.74
CA PHE A 68 -7.51 27.38 22.34
C PHE A 68 -8.97 27.09 22.05
N ARG A 69 -9.52 26.00 22.62
CA ARG A 69 -10.94 25.65 22.51
C ARG A 69 -11.84 26.81 22.93
N ALA A 70 -11.61 27.37 24.11
CA ALA A 70 -12.41 28.49 24.62
C ALA A 70 -12.40 29.71 23.67
N SER A 71 -11.23 30.01 23.08
CA SER A 71 -11.10 31.11 22.13
C SER A 71 -11.79 30.80 20.80
N LEU A 72 -11.67 29.59 20.27
CA LEU A 72 -12.32 29.18 19.02
C LEU A 72 -13.85 29.09 19.17
N ASP A 73 -14.34 28.58 20.30
CA ASP A 73 -15.77 28.58 20.64
C ASP A 73 -16.32 30.02 20.67
N SER A 74 -15.55 30.98 21.21
CA SER A 74 -15.95 32.40 21.24
C SER A 74 -16.05 33.04 19.84
N LEU A 75 -15.35 32.48 18.84
CA LEU A 75 -15.42 32.91 17.44
C LEU A 75 -16.59 32.24 16.68
N GLY A 76 -17.28 31.28 17.28
CA GLY A 76 -18.40 30.54 16.69
C GLY A 76 -18.01 29.23 16.00
N PHE A 77 -16.81 28.69 16.26
CA PHE A 77 -16.44 27.37 15.79
C PHE A 77 -17.13 26.28 16.62
N THR A 78 -17.42 25.14 15.99
CA THR A 78 -17.81 23.92 16.69
C THR A 78 -16.55 23.13 17.03
N THR A 79 -16.22 23.01 18.31
CA THR A 79 -15.00 22.33 18.77
C THR A 79 -15.28 20.94 19.34
N ARG A 80 -14.34 20.03 19.13
CA ARG A 80 -14.32 18.69 19.74
C ARG A 80 -12.89 18.26 20.06
N TRP A 81 -12.75 17.43 21.07
CA TRP A 81 -11.50 16.72 21.32
C TRP A 81 -11.53 15.40 20.56
N ALA A 82 -10.68 15.24 19.55
CA ALA A 82 -10.50 14.00 18.82
C ALA A 82 -9.62 13.05 19.65
N ALA A 83 -10.26 12.16 20.40
CA ALA A 83 -9.53 11.14 21.14
C ALA A 83 -8.84 10.15 20.19
N VAL A 84 -7.62 9.78 20.55
CA VAL A 84 -6.92 8.62 19.98
C VAL A 84 -7.14 7.41 20.89
N PRO A 85 -7.05 6.17 20.39
CA PRO A 85 -7.11 4.97 21.23
C PRO A 85 -6.06 5.02 22.34
N ASP A 86 -6.38 4.52 23.54
CA ASP A 86 -5.45 4.52 24.69
C ASP A 86 -4.09 3.86 24.36
N ALA A 87 -4.10 2.85 23.47
CA ALA A 87 -2.90 2.16 23.02
C ALA A 87 -1.90 3.06 22.27
N VAL A 88 -2.37 4.17 21.69
CA VAL A 88 -1.51 5.18 21.05
C VAL A 88 -0.71 5.96 22.09
N GLY A 89 -1.19 6.02 23.34
CA GLY A 89 -0.48 6.67 24.44
C GLY A 89 -0.28 8.17 24.23
N ARG A 90 -1.25 8.86 23.61
CA ARG A 90 -1.22 10.31 23.33
C ARG A 90 -2.50 11.01 23.79
N ALA A 91 -2.43 12.34 23.91
CA ALA A 91 -3.49 13.13 24.51
C ALA A 91 -4.77 13.19 23.67
N GLY A 92 -4.62 13.05 22.34
CA GLY A 92 -5.61 13.36 21.32
C GLY A 92 -5.36 14.72 20.68
N HIS A 93 -6.33 15.23 19.93
CA HIS A 93 -6.20 16.47 19.16
C HIS A 93 -7.39 17.40 19.39
N LEU A 94 -7.20 18.71 19.27
CA LEU A 94 -8.30 19.66 19.19
C LEU A 94 -8.72 19.80 17.72
N VAL A 95 -9.99 19.57 17.43
CA VAL A 95 -10.58 19.83 16.11
C VAL A 95 -11.64 20.93 16.24
N ALA A 96 -11.59 21.93 15.37
CA ALA A 96 -12.55 23.02 15.32
C ALA A 96 -13.06 23.25 13.90
N GLU A 97 -14.38 23.34 13.72
CA GLU A 97 -15.01 23.46 12.41
C GLU A 97 -15.93 24.68 12.34
N GLN A 98 -15.86 25.40 11.21
CA GLN A 98 -16.80 26.46 10.85
C GLN A 98 -17.23 26.29 9.39
N ARG A 99 -18.54 26.32 9.16
CA ARG A 99 -19.13 26.32 7.81
C ARG A 99 -19.40 27.75 7.35
N GLY A 100 -18.92 28.07 6.15
CA GLY A 100 -19.12 29.35 5.49
C GLY A 100 -20.03 29.22 4.28
N LYS A 101 -19.71 29.96 3.21
CA LYS A 101 -20.52 29.93 1.98
C LYS A 101 -20.38 28.61 1.22
N PRO A 102 -21.49 28.03 0.71
CA PRO A 102 -21.43 26.88 -0.18
C PRO A 102 -20.55 27.17 -1.41
N GLY A 103 -19.70 26.22 -1.80
CA GLY A 103 -18.82 26.33 -2.97
C GLY A 103 -17.56 27.19 -2.77
N ALA A 104 -17.39 27.83 -1.61
CA ALA A 104 -16.12 28.47 -1.24
C ALA A 104 -15.07 27.43 -0.85
N VAL A 105 -13.79 27.78 -1.01
CA VAL A 105 -12.64 26.95 -0.63
C VAL A 105 -12.77 26.44 0.81
N ARG A 106 -12.51 25.15 1.00
CA ARG A 106 -12.47 24.47 2.30
C ARG A 106 -11.02 24.40 2.77
N PHE A 107 -10.70 25.13 3.83
CA PHE A 107 -9.36 25.21 4.40
C PHE A 107 -9.20 24.17 5.51
N LEU A 108 -8.08 23.44 5.47
CA LEU A 108 -7.52 22.75 6.62
C LEU A 108 -6.37 23.60 7.18
N LEU A 109 -6.50 24.06 8.43
CA LEU A 109 -5.44 24.74 9.17
C LEU A 109 -4.83 23.75 10.17
N ILE A 110 -3.51 23.60 10.13
CA ILE A 110 -2.78 22.58 10.90
C ILE A 110 -1.84 23.29 11.88
N GLY A 111 -1.90 22.85 13.14
CA GLY A 111 -0.98 23.24 14.19
C GLY A 111 -0.73 22.07 15.17
N HIS A 112 0.15 22.24 16.16
CA HIS A 112 0.32 21.28 17.26
C HIS A 112 0.42 21.94 18.63
N LEU A 113 -0.20 21.30 19.61
CA LEU A 113 -0.35 21.75 20.99
C LEU A 113 0.85 21.35 21.88
N ASP A 114 1.54 20.28 21.50
CA ASP A 114 2.63 19.70 22.27
C ASP A 114 3.97 20.38 21.97
N THR A 115 4.99 20.04 22.77
CA THR A 115 6.38 20.49 22.62
C THR A 115 7.34 19.31 22.81
N VAL A 116 8.60 19.43 22.40
CA VAL A 116 9.62 18.37 22.65
C VAL A 116 9.86 18.13 24.14
N VAL A 117 9.98 19.22 24.93
CA VAL A 117 10.35 19.16 26.34
C VAL A 117 9.51 20.11 27.19
N ASP A 118 9.37 19.78 28.47
CA ASP A 118 8.79 20.68 29.46
C ASP A 118 9.87 21.61 30.03
N PRO A 119 9.58 22.91 30.22
CA PRO A 119 10.53 23.86 30.77
C PRO A 119 10.78 23.60 32.26
N GLY A 120 12.05 23.64 32.68
CA GLY A 120 12.46 23.47 34.09
C GLY A 120 12.25 24.70 34.99
N GLY A 121 11.54 25.73 34.52
CA GLY A 121 11.35 27.02 35.19
C GLY A 121 10.35 27.92 34.46
N ALA A 122 10.37 29.24 34.70
CA ALA A 122 9.52 30.20 33.98
C ALA A 122 9.78 30.11 32.46
N ASN A 123 8.76 29.73 31.70
CA ASN A 123 8.94 29.43 30.29
C ASN A 123 9.05 30.70 29.45
N PHE A 124 8.11 31.63 29.61
CA PHE A 124 8.13 32.87 28.86
C PHE A 124 8.95 33.96 29.57
N VAL A 125 10.07 34.34 28.97
CA VAL A 125 10.87 35.49 29.41
C VAL A 125 11.10 36.43 28.24
N ARG A 126 10.43 37.59 28.28
CA ARG A 126 10.54 38.63 27.26
C ARG A 126 11.90 39.32 27.33
N GLU A 127 12.56 39.39 26.18
CA GLU A 127 13.86 40.02 25.96
C GLU A 127 13.73 40.95 24.74
N ASP A 128 13.30 42.19 25.02
CA ASP A 128 12.99 43.24 24.05
C ASP A 128 11.97 42.82 22.97
N SER A 129 12.50 42.47 21.79
CA SER A 129 11.75 42.09 20.58
C SER A 129 11.62 40.58 20.42
N THR A 130 12.24 39.81 21.31
CA THR A 130 12.15 38.34 21.36
C THR A 130 11.64 37.89 22.72
N ALA A 131 11.26 36.63 22.84
CA ALA A 131 11.12 35.97 24.14
C ALA A 131 11.81 34.61 24.08
N ARG A 132 12.49 34.23 25.16
CA ARG A 132 12.77 32.81 25.41
C ARG A 132 11.44 32.16 25.78
N ALA A 133 11.06 31.12 25.06
CA ALA A 133 9.80 30.42 25.23
C ALA A 133 9.87 29.08 24.50
N VAL A 134 10.00 27.98 25.24
CA VAL A 134 9.87 26.62 24.69
C VAL A 134 8.45 26.43 24.19
N GLY A 135 8.30 26.02 22.94
CA GLY A 135 7.03 25.96 22.23
C GLY A 135 6.55 27.29 21.66
N GLY A 136 7.32 28.38 21.82
CA GLY A 136 6.92 29.72 21.40
C GLY A 136 6.96 29.89 19.88
N ALA A 137 8.01 29.40 19.24
CA ALA A 137 8.10 29.33 17.79
C ALA A 137 7.58 27.98 17.27
N ASP A 138 7.76 26.90 18.04
CA ASP A 138 7.51 25.52 17.62
C ASP A 138 6.53 24.75 18.54
N MET A 139 5.22 24.83 18.33
CA MET A 139 4.58 25.71 17.36
C MET A 139 3.40 26.52 17.90
N LYS A 140 3.28 26.71 19.23
CA LYS A 140 2.16 27.46 19.83
C LYS A 140 2.05 28.89 19.29
N GLY A 141 3.15 29.50 18.86
CA GLY A 141 3.15 30.77 18.14
C GLY A 141 2.38 30.72 16.82
N GLY A 142 2.48 29.61 16.08
CA GLY A 142 1.67 29.32 14.89
C GLY A 142 0.18 29.20 15.19
N ASP A 143 -0.19 28.51 16.27
CA ASP A 143 -1.59 28.41 16.71
C ASP A 143 -2.16 29.79 17.09
N VAL A 144 -1.33 30.66 17.69
CA VAL A 144 -1.68 32.06 17.95
C VAL A 144 -1.85 32.85 16.65
N VAL A 145 -0.98 32.65 15.65
CA VAL A 145 -1.14 33.23 14.29
C VAL A 145 -2.49 32.83 13.70
N ILE A 146 -2.87 31.55 13.77
CA ILE A 146 -4.18 31.06 13.31
C ILE A 146 -5.31 31.80 14.04
N LEU A 147 -5.31 31.77 15.37
CA LEU A 147 -6.39 32.35 16.17
C LEU A 147 -6.59 33.84 15.88
N TYR A 148 -5.51 34.62 15.79
CA TYR A 148 -5.61 36.06 15.60
C TYR A 148 -5.86 36.46 14.14
N ALA A 149 -5.47 35.63 13.17
CA ALA A 149 -5.90 35.79 11.79
C ALA A 149 -7.43 35.64 11.69
N LEU A 150 -8.01 34.65 12.39
CA LEU A 150 -9.47 34.43 12.43
C LEU A 150 -10.20 35.57 13.16
N LYS A 151 -9.69 36.05 14.30
CA LYS A 151 -10.21 37.23 15.01
C LYS A 151 -10.27 38.45 14.08
N ALA A 152 -9.19 38.72 13.35
CA ALA A 152 -9.11 39.86 12.43
C ALA A 152 -10.08 39.72 11.25
N LEU A 153 -10.24 38.51 10.69
CA LEU A 153 -11.22 38.22 9.65
C LEU A 153 -12.65 38.37 10.16
N GLN A 154 -12.93 38.02 11.41
CA GLN A 154 -14.24 38.25 12.03
C GLN A 154 -14.50 39.74 12.20
N ALA A 155 -13.53 40.50 12.70
CA ALA A 155 -13.61 41.95 12.84
C ALA A 155 -13.85 42.65 11.49
N ALA A 156 -13.34 42.10 10.38
CA ALA A 156 -13.59 42.57 9.01
C ALA A 156 -14.88 42.03 8.36
N GLY A 157 -15.64 41.18 9.06
CA GLY A 157 -16.88 40.55 8.55
C GLY A 157 -16.63 39.55 7.41
N ALA A 158 -15.41 39.00 7.32
CA ALA A 158 -14.99 38.05 6.30
C ALA A 158 -15.03 36.59 6.78
N LEU A 159 -14.83 36.34 8.08
CA LEU A 159 -14.73 34.99 8.62
C LEU A 159 -15.96 34.12 8.30
N ARG A 160 -17.17 34.69 8.41
CA ARG A 160 -18.45 33.97 8.16
C ARG A 160 -18.60 33.39 6.76
N ASP A 161 -17.79 33.85 5.80
CA ASP A 161 -17.86 33.40 4.42
C ASP A 161 -16.93 32.20 4.16
N LEU A 162 -16.01 31.88 5.08
CA LEU A 162 -14.97 30.86 4.90
C LEU A 162 -15.39 29.49 5.48
N ASN A 163 -15.04 28.42 4.78
CA ASN A 163 -15.16 27.04 5.28
C ASN A 163 -13.82 26.62 5.89
N ILE A 164 -13.75 26.49 7.22
CA ILE A 164 -12.48 26.26 7.93
C ILE A 164 -12.61 25.05 8.85
N THR A 165 -11.65 24.13 8.71
CA THR A 165 -11.38 23.07 9.68
C THR A 165 -9.99 23.32 10.25
N ILE A 166 -9.87 23.31 11.58
CA ILE A 166 -8.60 23.44 12.29
C ILE A 166 -8.34 22.11 12.99
N VAL A 167 -7.12 21.60 12.84
CA VAL A 167 -6.64 20.45 13.61
C VAL A 167 -5.36 20.87 14.32
N PHE A 168 -5.45 21.00 15.64
CA PHE A 168 -4.28 21.10 16.50
C PHE A 168 -3.95 19.72 17.05
N THR A 169 -2.92 19.09 16.49
CA THR A 169 -2.44 17.79 16.95
C THR A 169 -1.79 17.93 18.34
N GLY A 170 -1.62 16.81 19.04
CA GLY A 170 -1.17 16.84 20.45
C GLY A 170 0.03 15.95 20.68
N ASP A 171 0.68 15.57 19.59
CA ASP A 171 1.75 14.59 19.51
C ASP A 171 2.55 14.75 18.21
N GLU A 172 2.73 15.97 17.72
CA GLU A 172 3.52 16.17 16.49
C GLU A 172 4.99 15.86 16.75
N GLU A 173 5.50 16.34 17.87
CA GLU A 173 6.91 16.27 18.26
C GLU A 173 7.36 14.83 18.53
N HIS A 174 6.40 13.96 18.85
CA HIS A 174 6.59 12.53 18.98
C HIS A 174 5.28 11.79 18.71
N PRO A 175 4.96 11.48 17.45
CA PRO A 175 3.70 10.84 17.06
C PRO A 175 3.47 9.53 17.80
N GLY A 176 2.22 9.27 18.19
CA GLY A 176 1.84 7.99 18.75
C GLY A 176 1.75 6.90 17.67
N GLU A 177 1.91 5.64 18.08
CA GLU A 177 1.79 4.48 17.20
C GLU A 177 0.54 3.65 17.54
N PRO A 178 -0.21 3.12 16.55
CA PRO A 178 0.02 3.23 15.10
C PRO A 178 -0.24 4.64 14.55
N LEU A 179 0.63 5.15 13.68
CA LEU A 179 0.49 6.47 13.03
C LEU A 179 -0.87 6.69 12.38
N ALA A 180 -1.48 5.65 11.80
CA ALA A 180 -2.80 5.72 11.19
C ALA A 180 -3.90 6.12 12.18
N ASP A 181 -3.78 5.71 13.45
CA ASP A 181 -4.70 6.12 14.51
C ASP A 181 -4.35 7.50 15.05
N ALA A 182 -3.05 7.78 15.24
CA ALA A 182 -2.54 9.07 15.72
C ALA A 182 -2.76 10.23 14.74
N ARG A 183 -2.97 9.96 13.45
CA ARG A 183 -3.23 10.99 12.43
C ARG A 183 -4.63 10.93 11.82
N ARG A 184 -5.49 10.04 12.31
CA ARG A 184 -6.84 9.84 11.75
C ARG A 184 -7.64 11.14 11.63
N ALA A 185 -7.68 11.95 12.70
CA ALA A 185 -8.44 13.20 12.70
C ALA A 185 -7.91 14.20 11.66
N LEU A 186 -6.59 14.27 11.48
CA LEU A 186 -5.94 15.13 10.50
C LEU A 186 -6.25 14.68 9.07
N ILE A 187 -6.20 13.37 8.82
CA ILE A 187 -6.50 12.74 7.52
C ILE A 187 -7.97 12.94 7.13
N GLU A 188 -8.90 12.69 8.06
CA GLU A 188 -10.33 12.88 7.85
C GLU A 188 -10.66 14.35 7.51
N ALA A 189 -9.98 15.30 8.17
CA ALA A 189 -10.13 16.72 7.89
C ALA A 189 -9.59 17.10 6.50
N ALA A 190 -8.49 16.47 6.06
CA ALA A 190 -7.93 16.68 4.73
C ALA A 190 -8.85 16.17 3.62
N GLN A 191 -9.47 15.00 3.81
CA GLN A 191 -10.45 14.44 2.85
C GLN A 191 -11.65 15.37 2.61
N GLN A 192 -11.95 16.22 3.60
CA GLN A 192 -13.05 17.19 3.55
C GLN A 192 -12.61 18.61 3.20
N SER A 193 -11.35 18.80 2.84
CA SER A 193 -10.75 20.10 2.52
C SER A 193 -10.28 20.17 1.06
N ASP A 194 -10.00 21.38 0.60
CA ASP A 194 -9.47 21.64 -0.74
C ASP A 194 -7.97 22.02 -0.69
N VAL A 195 -7.54 22.66 0.40
CA VAL A 195 -6.15 23.11 0.62
C VAL A 195 -5.75 22.95 2.09
N ALA A 196 -4.49 22.65 2.34
CA ALA A 196 -3.90 22.59 3.69
C ALA A 196 -2.91 23.74 3.94
N LEU A 197 -3.00 24.36 5.11
CA LEU A 197 -2.08 25.41 5.56
C LEU A 197 -1.57 25.04 6.95
N ALA A 198 -0.28 24.74 7.07
CA ALA A 198 0.37 24.40 8.33
C ALA A 198 1.19 25.59 8.87
N PHE A 199 1.18 25.72 10.20
CA PHE A 199 1.66 26.90 10.90
C PHE A 199 2.88 26.60 11.76
N GLU A 200 3.70 25.68 11.27
CA GLU A 200 5.05 25.45 11.76
C GLU A 200 5.89 26.73 11.72
N ALA A 201 7.00 26.74 12.47
CA ALA A 201 7.89 27.89 12.56
C ALA A 201 8.22 28.48 11.17
N GLY A 202 7.89 29.75 10.97
CA GLY A 202 7.96 30.42 9.69
C GLY A 202 9.23 31.23 9.47
N ASN A 203 9.27 31.97 8.35
CA ASN A 203 10.39 32.82 7.98
C ASN A 203 9.94 34.14 7.32
N ARG A 204 10.86 35.09 7.17
CA ARG A 204 10.58 36.41 6.58
C ARG A 204 10.37 36.33 5.08
N SER A 205 11.23 35.62 4.36
CA SER A 205 11.35 35.68 2.90
C SER A 205 11.05 34.38 2.18
N ASP A 206 10.68 33.32 2.91
CA ASP A 206 10.34 32.03 2.30
C ASP A 206 9.19 31.33 3.04
N ALA A 207 8.55 30.39 2.33
CA ALA A 207 7.54 29.49 2.86
C ALA A 207 7.74 28.09 2.27
N THR A 208 7.25 27.07 2.98
CA THR A 208 7.49 25.68 2.64
C THR A 208 6.46 25.18 1.64
N VAL A 209 6.93 24.79 0.45
CA VAL A 209 6.12 24.15 -0.61
C VAL A 209 6.39 22.65 -0.74
N ALA A 210 7.38 22.15 -0.02
CA ALA A 210 7.71 20.73 0.05
C ALA A 210 8.53 20.43 1.31
N ARG A 211 8.33 19.24 1.88
CA ARG A 211 9.07 18.68 3.01
C ARG A 211 9.58 17.29 2.65
N ARG A 212 10.80 16.98 3.05
CA ARG A 212 11.33 15.62 2.95
C ARG A 212 10.62 14.70 3.95
N GLY A 213 10.27 13.51 3.50
CA GLY A 213 9.81 12.43 4.35
C GLY A 213 10.95 11.78 5.13
N ALA A 214 10.57 10.87 6.02
CA ALA A 214 11.43 10.20 6.97
C ALA A 214 11.11 8.70 7.03
N SER A 215 12.13 7.88 6.87
CA SER A 215 12.06 6.43 7.04
C SER A 215 13.38 5.94 7.63
N ASN A 216 13.36 4.76 8.23
CA ASN A 216 14.54 4.05 8.72
C ASN A 216 14.72 2.75 7.94
N TRP A 217 15.96 2.27 7.93
CA TRP A 217 16.33 0.97 7.37
C TRP A 217 17.24 0.23 8.34
N ARG A 218 17.16 -1.10 8.33
CA ARG A 218 18.06 -1.97 9.10
C ARG A 218 18.47 -3.15 8.26
N VAL A 219 19.78 -3.36 8.15
CA VAL A 219 20.40 -4.51 7.51
C VAL A 219 20.92 -5.47 8.58
N ALA A 220 20.59 -6.75 8.47
CA ALA A 220 21.19 -7.81 9.26
C ALA A 220 21.89 -8.80 8.33
N THR A 221 23.12 -9.15 8.68
CA THR A 221 23.98 -10.04 7.89
C THR A 221 24.45 -11.20 8.74
N THR A 222 24.62 -12.37 8.10
CA THR A 222 25.17 -13.57 8.73
C THR A 222 26.31 -14.13 7.89
N GLY A 223 27.23 -14.84 8.54
CA GLY A 223 28.34 -15.52 7.91
C GLY A 223 28.75 -16.75 8.70
N ARG A 224 29.61 -17.58 8.11
CA ARG A 224 30.13 -18.78 8.79
C ARG A 224 31.24 -18.40 9.78
N GLN A 225 31.07 -18.84 11.02
CA GLN A 225 32.12 -18.74 12.02
C GLN A 225 33.21 -19.78 11.73
N ALA A 226 34.47 -19.33 11.60
CA ALA A 226 35.63 -20.21 11.42
C ALA A 226 36.91 -19.52 11.91
N HIS A 227 38.04 -20.24 11.90
CA HIS A 227 39.34 -19.64 12.19
C HIS A 227 39.69 -18.59 11.12
N SER A 228 40.19 -17.41 11.53
CA SER A 228 40.44 -16.29 10.61
C SER A 228 41.45 -16.60 9.50
N ALA A 229 42.36 -17.57 9.72
CA ALA A 229 43.27 -18.06 8.68
C ALA A 229 42.56 -18.64 7.44
N GLY A 230 41.29 -19.02 7.55
CA GLY A 230 40.48 -19.52 6.44
C GLY A 230 39.62 -18.46 5.75
N VAL A 231 39.63 -17.20 6.19
CA VAL A 231 38.79 -16.15 5.60
C VAL A 231 39.05 -16.02 4.09
N PHE A 232 37.99 -15.79 3.32
CA PHE A 232 37.97 -15.76 1.85
C PHE A 232 38.16 -17.12 1.16
N SER A 233 38.31 -18.22 1.90
CA SER A 233 38.25 -19.56 1.32
C SER A 233 36.81 -19.95 0.98
N GLU A 234 36.66 -20.93 0.08
CA GLU A 234 35.37 -21.53 -0.26
C GLU A 234 34.62 -22.11 0.96
N ASN A 235 35.37 -22.64 1.94
CA ASN A 235 34.78 -23.25 3.12
C ASN A 235 34.28 -22.21 4.14
N ALA A 236 35.10 -21.19 4.43
CA ALA A 236 34.83 -20.22 5.49
C ALA A 236 34.09 -18.95 5.01
N GLY A 237 34.23 -18.57 3.74
CA GLY A 237 33.62 -17.37 3.18
C GLY A 237 34.21 -16.06 3.72
N TYR A 238 33.46 -14.97 3.56
CA TYR A 238 33.91 -13.60 3.86
C TYR A 238 33.56 -13.13 5.29
N GLY A 239 32.59 -13.75 5.95
CA GLY A 239 32.11 -13.35 7.29
C GLY A 239 31.13 -12.16 7.26
N ALA A 240 30.34 -12.03 8.32
CA ALA A 240 29.20 -11.10 8.35
C ALA A 240 29.62 -9.62 8.28
N ILE A 241 30.74 -9.24 8.90
CA ILE A 241 31.20 -7.83 8.88
C ILE A 241 31.60 -7.39 7.46
N TYR A 242 32.25 -8.26 6.68
CA TYR A 242 32.60 -7.94 5.30
C TYR A 242 31.36 -7.83 4.40
N GLU A 243 30.34 -8.67 4.63
CA GLU A 243 29.05 -8.55 3.95
C GLU A 243 28.38 -7.20 4.25
N LEU A 244 28.32 -6.83 5.54
CA LEU A 244 27.74 -5.57 5.96
C LEU A 244 28.50 -4.37 5.38
N ALA A 245 29.83 -4.41 5.39
CA ALA A 245 30.68 -3.36 4.83
C ALA A 245 30.45 -3.19 3.32
N ARG A 246 30.35 -4.30 2.57
CA ARG A 246 30.02 -4.28 1.14
C ARG A 246 28.66 -3.62 0.90
N ILE A 247 27.63 -4.01 1.65
CA ILE A 247 26.27 -3.49 1.50
C ILE A 247 26.25 -1.98 1.77
N VAL A 248 26.81 -1.55 2.90
CA VAL A 248 26.83 -0.13 3.30
C VAL A 248 27.61 0.72 2.31
N ASP A 249 28.77 0.24 1.85
CA ASP A 249 29.55 0.97 0.85
C ASP A 249 28.84 1.01 -0.51
N ALA A 250 28.15 -0.07 -0.90
CA ALA A 250 27.33 -0.09 -2.11
C ALA A 250 26.14 0.87 -2.01
N PHE A 251 25.51 1.02 -0.85
CA PHE A 251 24.49 2.07 -0.65
C PHE A 251 25.11 3.44 -0.93
N ARG A 252 26.24 3.78 -0.32
CA ARG A 252 26.96 5.03 -0.56
C ARG A 252 27.29 5.20 -2.06
N ALA A 253 27.92 4.21 -2.67
CA ALA A 253 28.44 4.29 -4.04
C ALA A 253 27.33 4.39 -5.10
N GLN A 254 26.19 3.74 -4.88
CA GLN A 254 25.12 3.64 -5.90
C GLN A 254 23.93 4.58 -5.66
N LEU A 255 23.77 5.11 -4.44
CA LEU A 255 22.61 5.93 -4.06
C LEU A 255 22.98 7.37 -3.70
N ALA A 256 24.23 7.65 -3.31
CA ALA A 256 24.62 9.02 -2.99
C ALA A 256 24.60 9.91 -4.24
N GLY A 257 24.24 11.18 -4.05
CA GLY A 257 24.26 12.21 -5.10
C GLY A 257 22.91 12.52 -5.74
N GLU A 258 21.85 11.74 -5.46
CA GLU A 258 20.50 12.13 -5.86
C GLU A 258 20.00 13.31 -5.00
N GLN A 259 19.47 14.35 -5.65
CA GLN A 259 19.01 15.56 -4.96
C GLN A 259 17.91 15.22 -3.94
N TYR A 260 18.03 15.77 -2.73
CA TYR A 260 17.12 15.59 -1.59
C TYR A 260 17.02 14.18 -1.01
N LEU A 261 17.72 13.20 -1.59
CA LEU A 261 17.90 11.88 -1.02
C LEU A 261 19.09 11.92 -0.07
N THR A 262 18.86 11.59 1.21
CA THR A 262 19.95 11.35 2.16
C THR A 262 19.68 10.07 2.91
N PHE A 263 20.75 9.34 3.22
CA PHE A 263 20.70 8.17 4.07
C PHE A 263 22.00 8.14 4.86
N ASN A 264 21.93 7.71 6.11
CA ASN A 264 23.07 7.64 7.00
C ASN A 264 23.06 6.31 7.75
N VAL A 265 24.23 5.82 8.13
CA VAL A 265 24.36 4.65 9.01
C VAL A 265 24.54 5.18 10.43
N ALA A 266 23.52 5.02 11.26
CA ALA A 266 23.55 5.50 12.64
C ALA A 266 24.41 4.60 13.52
N THR A 267 24.25 3.28 13.40
CA THR A 267 25.09 2.29 14.10
C THR A 267 25.39 1.08 13.24
N ALA A 268 26.54 0.46 13.50
CA ALA A 268 26.94 -0.83 12.95
C ALA A 268 27.62 -1.66 14.04
N VAL A 269 27.13 -2.88 14.29
CA VAL A 269 27.60 -3.77 15.35
C VAL A 269 27.84 -5.16 14.75
N GLY A 270 29.01 -5.76 14.98
CA GLY A 270 29.34 -7.07 14.41
C GLY A 270 30.34 -7.86 15.26
N GLY A 271 30.19 -9.18 15.26
CA GLY A 271 30.97 -10.09 16.11
C GLY A 271 30.52 -11.53 15.96
N THR A 272 30.99 -12.40 16.86
CA THR A 272 30.45 -13.76 16.98
C THR A 272 29.16 -13.78 17.80
N ASP A 273 29.13 -12.96 18.85
CA ASP A 273 27.98 -12.76 19.73
C ASP A 273 27.63 -11.27 19.74
N ILE A 274 26.42 -10.93 19.31
CA ILE A 274 25.94 -9.54 19.28
C ILE A 274 24.58 -9.42 19.97
N THR A 275 24.34 -8.29 20.62
CA THR A 275 23.01 -7.85 21.03
C THR A 275 22.72 -6.51 20.36
N TYR A 276 21.50 -6.31 19.88
CA TYR A 276 21.14 -5.07 19.19
C TYR A 276 19.73 -4.62 19.61
N ASP A 277 19.64 -3.38 20.10
CA ASP A 277 18.41 -2.69 20.44
C ASP A 277 18.03 -1.75 19.28
N THR A 278 16.93 -2.06 18.62
CA THR A 278 16.45 -1.31 17.45
C THR A 278 15.82 0.03 17.81
N VAL A 279 15.38 0.20 19.06
CA VAL A 279 14.73 1.42 19.55
C VAL A 279 15.79 2.40 20.06
N ALA A 280 16.72 1.92 20.87
CA ALA A 280 17.87 2.71 21.32
C ALA A 280 18.92 2.91 20.21
N VAL A 281 18.76 2.22 19.07
CA VAL A 281 19.69 2.22 17.93
C VAL A 281 21.12 1.94 18.40
N SER A 282 21.29 0.93 19.25
CA SER A 282 22.58 0.62 19.91
C SER A 282 22.78 -0.88 20.07
N GLY A 283 24.00 -1.32 20.37
CA GLY A 283 24.28 -2.73 20.57
C GLY A 283 25.63 -3.01 21.19
N THR A 284 25.83 -4.27 21.57
CA THR A 284 27.11 -4.78 22.09
C THR A 284 27.61 -5.91 21.21
N ALA A 285 28.93 -6.09 21.14
CA ALA A 285 29.56 -7.16 20.39
C ALA A 285 30.71 -7.78 21.18
N ALA A 286 30.83 -9.10 21.08
CA ALA A 286 31.99 -9.87 21.51
C ALA A 286 32.55 -10.68 20.34
N SER A 287 33.88 -10.82 20.30
CA SER A 287 34.58 -11.66 19.32
C SER A 287 36.00 -12.01 19.81
N LYS A 288 36.66 -12.94 19.13
CA LYS A 288 38.10 -13.22 19.27
C LYS A 288 38.82 -12.84 17.97
N LEU A 289 40.03 -12.30 18.07
CA LEU A 289 40.81 -11.81 16.91
C LEU A 289 41.06 -12.88 15.84
N ASN A 290 41.06 -14.16 16.22
CA ASN A 290 41.31 -15.28 15.33
C ASN A 290 40.02 -15.99 14.86
N ILE A 291 38.85 -15.36 14.97
CA ILE A 291 37.57 -15.92 14.56
C ILE A 291 36.88 -14.98 13.55
N ILE A 292 36.34 -15.56 12.47
CA ILE A 292 35.50 -14.86 11.50
C ILE A 292 34.14 -14.54 12.13
N PRO A 293 33.69 -13.26 12.14
CA PRO A 293 32.40 -12.87 12.69
C PRO A 293 31.22 -13.52 11.97
N SER A 294 30.27 -14.07 12.73
CA SER A 294 29.07 -14.75 12.22
C SER A 294 27.86 -13.83 12.09
N HIS A 295 27.84 -12.68 12.77
CA HIS A 295 26.70 -11.76 12.76
C HIS A 295 27.16 -10.31 12.65
N ALA A 296 26.41 -9.50 11.90
CA ALA A 296 26.52 -8.05 11.96
C ALA A 296 25.21 -7.35 11.58
N VAL A 297 24.92 -6.22 12.21
CA VAL A 297 23.72 -5.40 12.00
C VAL A 297 24.13 -3.96 11.79
N ALA A 298 23.48 -3.27 10.85
CA ALA A 298 23.51 -1.82 10.76
C ALA A 298 22.09 -1.25 10.68
N GLN A 299 21.89 -0.07 11.27
CA GLN A 299 20.64 0.68 11.19
C GLN A 299 20.93 2.13 10.82
N GLY A 300 20.01 2.75 10.10
CA GLY A 300 20.18 4.09 9.57
C GLY A 300 18.88 4.77 9.19
N ASP A 301 18.95 6.08 8.98
CA ASP A 301 17.82 6.86 8.47
C ASP A 301 17.88 7.02 6.95
N LEU A 302 16.75 7.41 6.38
CA LEU A 302 16.48 7.64 4.97
C LEU A 302 15.51 8.80 4.82
N ARG A 303 15.95 9.89 4.17
CA ARG A 303 15.15 11.08 3.84
C ARG A 303 14.96 11.17 2.34
N PHE A 304 13.75 11.53 1.93
CA PHE A 304 13.32 11.51 0.52
C PHE A 304 12.31 12.62 0.25
N ILE A 305 12.26 13.15 -0.98
CA ILE A 305 11.35 14.25 -1.35
C ILE A 305 10.00 13.79 -1.90
N SER A 306 9.88 12.51 -2.24
CA SER A 306 8.64 11.92 -2.77
C SER A 306 8.57 10.42 -2.50
N ASP A 307 7.36 9.88 -2.47
CA ASP A 307 7.16 8.42 -2.38
C ASP A 307 7.83 7.70 -3.57
N ALA A 308 7.77 8.27 -4.77
CA ALA A 308 8.45 7.71 -5.93
C ALA A 308 9.97 7.60 -5.73
N GLN A 309 10.60 8.59 -5.07
CA GLN A 309 12.02 8.53 -4.70
C GLN A 309 12.25 7.48 -3.61
N LEU A 310 11.40 7.42 -2.57
CA LEU A 310 11.47 6.40 -1.52
C LEU A 310 11.45 4.98 -2.10
N GLN A 311 10.44 4.66 -2.91
CA GLN A 311 10.25 3.31 -3.43
C GLN A 311 11.40 2.88 -4.35
N ARG A 312 11.88 3.77 -5.24
CA ARG A 312 13.06 3.49 -6.09
C ARG A 312 14.32 3.28 -5.25
N THR A 313 14.54 4.07 -4.21
CA THR A 313 15.67 3.88 -3.29
C THR A 313 15.59 2.55 -2.56
N ARG A 314 14.43 2.19 -2.02
CA ARG A 314 14.21 0.90 -1.34
C ARG A 314 14.44 -0.28 -2.28
N ALA A 315 13.96 -0.20 -3.52
CA ALA A 315 14.19 -1.24 -4.52
C ALA A 315 15.69 -1.44 -4.79
N LYS A 316 16.44 -0.36 -4.97
CA LYS A 316 17.91 -0.44 -5.13
C LYS A 316 18.61 -0.98 -3.89
N MET A 317 18.23 -0.53 -2.68
CA MET A 317 18.79 -1.06 -1.42
C MET A 317 18.55 -2.57 -1.30
N ARG A 318 17.34 -3.06 -1.59
CA ARG A 318 17.04 -4.50 -1.62
C ARG A 318 17.88 -5.25 -2.65
N ALA A 319 18.04 -4.69 -3.84
CA ALA A 319 18.87 -5.30 -4.90
C ALA A 319 20.34 -5.41 -4.49
N ILE A 320 20.89 -4.42 -3.78
CA ILE A 320 22.26 -4.44 -3.25
C ILE A 320 22.41 -5.51 -2.15
N VAL A 321 21.41 -5.64 -1.27
CA VAL A 321 21.40 -6.62 -0.17
C VAL A 321 21.31 -8.05 -0.71
N ALA A 322 20.58 -8.29 -1.80
CA ALA A 322 20.45 -9.60 -2.42
C ALA A 322 21.75 -10.12 -3.10
N GLN A 323 22.79 -9.30 -3.21
CA GLN A 323 24.07 -9.66 -3.86
C GLN A 323 25.10 -10.13 -2.82
N HIS A 324 24.87 -11.28 -2.20
CA HIS A 324 25.70 -11.78 -1.11
C HIS A 324 27.14 -12.13 -1.53
N LEU A 325 28.12 -11.86 -0.65
CA LEU A 325 29.46 -12.42 -0.75
C LEU A 325 29.44 -13.95 -0.53
N PRO A 326 30.48 -14.67 -0.98
CA PRO A 326 30.59 -16.10 -0.71
C PRO A 326 30.51 -16.44 0.79
N GLY A 327 29.59 -17.34 1.14
CA GLY A 327 29.41 -17.85 2.50
C GLY A 327 28.69 -16.91 3.47
N THR A 328 27.99 -15.88 2.98
CA THR A 328 27.21 -14.92 3.77
C THR A 328 25.74 -14.90 3.34
N ASP A 329 24.90 -14.30 4.18
CA ASP A 329 23.49 -14.00 3.91
C ASP A 329 23.17 -12.60 4.49
N ALA A 330 22.14 -11.94 3.97
CA ALA A 330 21.72 -10.62 4.40
C ALA A 330 20.22 -10.37 4.20
N SER A 331 19.63 -9.59 5.11
CA SER A 331 18.26 -9.11 5.02
C SER A 331 18.19 -7.62 5.31
N ILE A 332 17.16 -6.95 4.77
CA ILE A 332 16.87 -5.55 5.04
C ILE A 332 15.40 -5.35 5.38
N VAL A 333 15.13 -4.56 6.41
CA VAL A 333 13.79 -4.10 6.79
C VAL A 333 13.74 -2.58 6.81
N PHE A 334 12.55 -2.03 6.58
CA PHE A 334 12.31 -0.58 6.62
C PHE A 334 11.20 -0.26 7.62
N HIS A 335 11.26 0.92 8.21
CA HIS A 335 10.21 1.48 9.07
C HIS A 335 9.91 2.90 8.58
N ASP A 336 8.66 3.22 8.31
CA ASP A 336 8.25 4.58 7.91
C ASP A 336 7.92 5.43 9.14
N GLU A 337 8.35 6.69 9.15
CA GLU A 337 8.03 7.66 10.21
C GLU A 337 7.11 8.76 9.66
N TYR A 338 7.57 9.48 8.64
CA TYR A 338 6.78 10.54 8.01
C TYR A 338 6.76 10.39 6.48
N PRO A 339 5.61 10.56 5.83
CA PRO A 339 5.55 10.73 4.39
C PRO A 339 6.24 12.03 3.96
N ALA A 340 6.48 12.17 2.66
CA ALA A 340 6.98 13.42 2.09
C ALA A 340 5.82 14.33 1.67
N MET A 341 6.00 15.64 1.85
CA MET A 341 5.20 16.64 1.13
C MET A 341 5.94 16.97 -0.16
N SER A 342 5.57 16.33 -1.26
CA SER A 342 6.21 16.58 -2.55
C SER A 342 5.85 17.95 -3.13
N PRO A 343 6.75 18.58 -3.89
CA PRO A 343 6.44 19.83 -4.57
C PRO A 343 5.41 19.59 -5.66
N THR A 344 4.33 20.39 -5.68
CA THR A 344 3.29 20.35 -6.70
C THR A 344 3.05 21.73 -7.31
N PRO A 345 2.46 21.80 -8.52
CA PRO A 345 1.96 23.06 -9.08
C PRO A 345 0.92 23.75 -8.17
N GLY A 346 0.17 22.98 -7.38
CA GLY A 346 -0.78 23.52 -6.41
C GLY A 346 -0.11 24.25 -5.26
N ASN A 347 0.93 23.66 -4.67
CA ASN A 347 1.74 24.31 -3.62
C ASN A 347 2.32 25.63 -4.13
N ALA A 348 2.82 25.66 -5.38
CA ALA A 348 3.33 26.88 -6.01
C ALA A 348 2.24 27.95 -6.22
N ARG A 349 1.01 27.56 -6.57
CA ARG A 349 -0.12 28.50 -6.69
C ARG A 349 -0.50 29.10 -5.34
N LEU A 350 -0.49 28.31 -4.28
CA LEU A 350 -0.75 28.81 -2.93
C LEU A 350 0.36 29.79 -2.51
N LEU A 351 1.63 29.44 -2.77
CA LEU A 351 2.78 30.30 -2.48
C LEU A 351 2.64 31.66 -3.18
N ALA A 352 2.23 31.68 -4.45
CA ALA A 352 2.02 32.93 -5.18
C ALA A 352 0.95 33.83 -4.53
N VAL A 353 -0.10 33.26 -3.91
CA VAL A 353 -1.09 34.05 -3.18
C VAL A 353 -0.49 34.58 -1.87
N TYR A 354 0.27 33.76 -1.15
CA TYR A 354 0.95 34.17 0.08
C TYR A 354 1.98 35.28 -0.16
N ASP A 355 2.80 35.14 -1.21
CA ASP A 355 3.72 36.14 -1.70
C ASP A 355 3.00 37.45 -2.06
N SER A 356 1.90 37.37 -2.83
CA SER A 356 1.11 38.55 -3.18
C SER A 356 0.58 39.30 -1.95
N ALA A 357 0.21 38.57 -0.88
CA ALA A 357 -0.25 39.15 0.36
C ALA A 357 0.91 39.85 1.09
N SER A 358 2.06 39.19 1.17
CA SER A 358 3.28 39.76 1.75
C SER A 358 3.71 41.06 1.05
N GLN A 359 3.72 41.07 -0.28
CA GLN A 359 4.08 42.26 -1.06
C GLN A 359 3.10 43.41 -0.85
N ALA A 360 1.78 43.12 -0.86
CA ALA A 360 0.75 44.13 -0.63
C ALA A 360 0.79 44.74 0.79
N LEU A 361 1.25 43.97 1.77
CA LEU A 361 1.48 44.45 3.15
C LEU A 361 2.78 45.26 3.31
N GLY A 362 3.67 45.23 2.31
CA GLY A 362 4.96 45.91 2.34
C GLY A 362 6.08 45.10 3.01
N TYR A 363 5.92 43.78 3.13
CA TYR A 363 6.91 42.89 3.76
C TYR A 363 7.90 42.25 2.77
N GLY A 364 7.79 42.58 1.48
CA GLY A 364 8.64 42.05 0.42
C GLY A 364 8.18 40.68 -0.10
N ALA A 365 8.96 40.13 -1.04
CA ALA A 365 8.64 38.88 -1.71
C ALA A 365 8.89 37.66 -0.81
N VAL A 366 8.12 36.59 -1.04
CA VAL A 366 8.26 35.29 -0.39
C VAL A 366 8.55 34.21 -1.42
N ALA A 367 9.69 33.56 -1.30
CA ALA A 367 10.12 32.48 -2.18
C ALA A 367 9.79 31.09 -1.62
N ALA A 368 9.94 30.05 -2.45
CA ALA A 368 9.89 28.67 -1.97
C ALA A 368 11.15 28.37 -1.14
N LEU A 369 10.96 27.83 0.07
CA LEU A 369 12.06 27.33 0.89
C LEU A 369 12.66 26.08 0.22
N ASP A 370 13.99 25.98 0.23
CA ASP A 370 14.70 24.78 -0.22
C ASP A 370 14.31 23.57 0.65
N PRO A 371 13.70 22.50 0.08
CA PRO A 371 13.27 21.32 0.85
C PRO A 371 14.41 20.60 1.58
N GLY A 372 15.66 20.79 1.16
CA GLY A 372 16.82 20.27 1.88
C GLY A 372 16.95 20.84 3.30
N ARG A 373 16.43 22.07 3.53
CA ARG A 373 16.53 22.82 4.78
C ARG A 373 15.33 22.62 5.72
N ARG A 374 14.35 21.78 5.36
CA ARG A 374 13.16 21.50 6.18
C ARG A 374 13.00 20.01 6.47
N GLY A 375 12.69 19.71 7.73
CA GLY A 375 12.36 18.36 8.19
C GLY A 375 10.92 17.96 7.87
N ALA A 376 10.54 16.76 8.29
CA ALA A 376 9.16 16.28 8.21
C ALA A 376 8.26 17.03 9.20
N GLY A 377 6.97 17.13 8.91
CA GLY A 377 5.97 17.76 9.79
C GLY A 377 4.56 17.34 9.40
N ASP A 378 3.57 17.62 10.23
CA ASP A 378 2.23 17.03 10.11
C ASP A 378 1.53 17.25 8.76
N ILE A 379 1.83 18.35 8.05
CA ILE A 379 1.30 18.59 6.70
C ILE A 379 1.66 17.46 5.73
N SER A 380 2.77 16.75 5.95
CA SER A 380 3.17 15.62 5.13
C SER A 380 2.12 14.51 5.10
N PHE A 381 1.36 14.29 6.19
CA PHE A 381 0.31 13.27 6.22
C PHE A 381 -0.89 13.63 5.33
N VAL A 382 -1.11 14.91 5.05
CA VAL A 382 -2.22 15.36 4.21
C VAL A 382 -1.80 15.70 2.78
N ALA A 383 -0.51 15.92 2.56
CA ALA A 383 0.08 16.27 1.26
C ALA A 383 -0.26 15.31 0.10
N PRO A 384 -0.40 13.98 0.30
CA PRO A 384 -0.79 13.11 -0.80
C PRO A 384 -2.31 13.14 -1.09
N LEU A 385 -3.12 13.86 -0.30
CA LEU A 385 -4.54 14.07 -0.54
C LEU A 385 -4.84 15.45 -1.15
N ILE A 386 -4.19 16.49 -0.65
CA ILE A 386 -4.46 17.89 -1.01
C ILE A 386 -3.17 18.71 -1.06
N ASP A 387 -3.17 19.72 -1.93
CA ASP A 387 -2.07 20.69 -2.04
C ASP A 387 -2.02 21.59 -0.79
N GLY A 388 -0.83 22.07 -0.43
CA GLY A 388 -0.68 22.87 0.78
C GLY A 388 0.57 23.75 0.86
N LEU A 389 0.62 24.56 1.91
CA LEU A 389 1.77 25.35 2.33
C LEU A 389 2.06 25.13 3.81
N ASP A 390 3.31 25.30 4.17
CA ASP A 390 3.75 25.24 5.56
C ASP A 390 4.80 26.30 5.89
N GLY A 391 5.21 26.42 7.15
CA GLY A 391 6.10 27.49 7.63
C GLY A 391 5.39 28.83 7.70
N LEU A 392 4.09 28.82 8.03
CA LEU A 392 3.27 30.03 8.12
C LEU A 392 3.17 30.59 9.55
N GLY A 393 3.79 29.93 10.52
CA GLY A 393 3.74 30.26 11.93
C GLY A 393 4.69 31.37 12.36
N ALA A 394 4.87 31.49 13.67
CA ALA A 394 5.77 32.47 14.28
C ALA A 394 7.23 32.24 13.85
N LEU A 395 8.01 33.31 13.80
CA LEU A 395 9.45 33.21 13.56
C LEU A 395 10.16 32.98 14.88
N GLY A 396 11.25 32.24 14.83
CA GLY A 396 12.05 31.95 16.00
C GLY A 396 13.40 31.34 15.69
N SER A 397 14.11 30.93 16.74
CA SER A 397 15.37 30.22 16.64
C SER A 397 15.53 29.24 17.80
N GLY A 398 16.36 28.21 17.61
CA GLY A 398 16.64 27.23 18.65
C GLY A 398 15.48 26.29 18.97
N SER A 399 14.60 26.01 17.99
CA SER A 399 13.59 24.94 18.10
C SER A 399 14.22 23.64 18.60
N HIS A 400 13.43 22.85 19.35
CA HIS A 400 13.84 21.59 19.97
C HIS A 400 14.97 21.69 21.01
N ALA A 401 15.24 22.90 21.53
CA ALA A 401 16.22 23.13 22.58
C ALA A 401 15.64 23.95 23.73
N PRO A 402 16.13 23.79 24.98
CA PRO A 402 15.69 24.61 26.12
C PRO A 402 15.88 26.13 25.95
N GLY A 403 16.69 26.54 24.97
CA GLY A 403 16.96 27.93 24.62
C GLY A 403 16.10 28.49 23.49
N GLU A 404 15.00 27.82 23.11
CA GLU A 404 14.11 28.27 22.05
C GLU A 404 13.64 29.72 22.25
N ARG A 405 13.61 30.48 21.15
CA ARG A 405 13.22 31.88 21.09
C ARG A 405 12.17 32.11 20.04
N VAL A 406 11.24 33.02 20.34
CA VAL A 406 10.22 33.53 19.41
C VAL A 406 10.43 35.03 19.16
N ASP A 407 10.31 35.46 17.90
CA ASP A 407 10.38 36.87 17.48
C ASP A 407 9.00 37.54 17.62
N LEU A 408 8.82 38.29 18.71
CA LEU A 408 7.57 38.99 19.04
C LEU A 408 7.29 40.17 18.09
N LYS A 409 8.30 40.70 17.40
CA LYS A 409 8.14 41.81 16.45
C LYS A 409 7.50 41.33 15.15
N THR A 410 7.76 40.09 14.75
CA THR A 410 7.25 39.50 13.51
C THR A 410 5.95 38.71 13.68
N LEU A 411 5.52 38.46 14.93
CA LEU A 411 4.26 37.78 15.18
C LEU A 411 3.06 38.47 14.46
N PRO A 412 2.86 39.81 14.56
CA PRO A 412 1.81 40.48 13.80
C PRO A 412 1.98 40.37 12.27
N MET A 413 3.23 40.37 11.77
CA MET A 413 3.52 40.24 10.34
C MET A 413 3.00 38.88 9.81
N GLN A 414 3.25 37.79 10.53
CA GLN A 414 2.76 36.46 10.14
C GLN A 414 1.24 36.36 10.26
N THR A 415 0.65 36.93 11.31
CA THR A 415 -0.81 37.05 11.47
C THR A 415 -1.46 37.80 10.30
N GLU A 416 -0.87 38.92 9.86
CA GLU A 416 -1.37 39.69 8.71
C GLU A 416 -1.29 38.89 7.42
N ARG A 417 -0.15 38.24 7.14
CA ARG A 417 0.03 37.41 5.95
C ARG A 417 -0.94 36.24 5.91
N ALA A 418 -1.12 35.54 7.03
CA ALA A 418 -2.06 34.42 7.16
C ALA A 418 -3.51 34.86 6.93
N ALA A 419 -3.94 35.97 7.55
CA ALA A 419 -5.30 36.49 7.38
C ALA A 419 -5.59 36.88 5.93
N LEU A 420 -4.65 37.55 5.26
CA LEU A 420 -4.81 37.93 3.86
C LEU A 420 -4.75 36.71 2.91
N LEU A 421 -3.94 35.71 3.21
CA LEU A 421 -3.92 34.45 2.45
C LEU A 421 -5.30 33.79 2.47
N LEU A 422 -5.87 33.59 3.66
CA LEU A 422 -7.21 33.02 3.84
C LEU A 422 -8.27 33.84 3.12
N TYR A 423 -8.25 35.17 3.28
CA TYR A 423 -9.20 36.07 2.64
C TYR A 423 -9.12 36.03 1.11
N ARG A 424 -7.91 36.07 0.53
CA ARG A 424 -7.71 36.06 -0.93
C ARG A 424 -8.05 34.72 -1.55
N LEU A 425 -7.70 33.61 -0.89
CA LEU A 425 -8.07 32.27 -1.35
C LEU A 425 -9.57 32.03 -1.23
N GLY A 426 -10.21 32.47 -0.14
CA GLY A 426 -11.64 32.27 0.11
C GLY A 426 -12.57 32.99 -0.87
N ARG A 427 -12.04 33.96 -1.63
CA ARG A 427 -12.75 34.66 -2.71
C ARG A 427 -12.66 33.97 -4.06
N ARG A 428 -11.85 32.92 -4.17
CA ARG A 428 -11.70 32.12 -5.38
C ARG A 428 -12.68 30.94 -5.35
N PRO A 429 -13.18 30.48 -6.51
CA PRO A 429 -14.04 29.29 -6.56
C PRO A 429 -13.25 28.03 -6.17
N ALA A 430 -13.86 27.14 -5.38
CA ALA A 430 -13.23 25.87 -4.96
C ALA A 430 -12.77 25.02 -6.15
N ALA A 431 -13.47 25.10 -7.30
CA ALA A 431 -13.11 24.42 -8.54
C ALA A 431 -11.69 24.75 -9.04
N GLN A 432 -11.12 25.92 -8.69
CA GLN A 432 -9.74 26.29 -9.05
C GLN A 432 -8.67 25.46 -8.31
N PHE A 433 -9.07 24.78 -7.24
CA PHE A 433 -8.21 23.94 -6.40
C PHE A 433 -8.65 22.46 -6.44
N ALA A 434 -9.73 22.15 -7.17
CA ALA A 434 -10.20 20.80 -7.40
C ALA A 434 -9.34 20.10 -8.47
N GLY A 435 -8.22 19.50 -8.06
CA GLY A 435 -7.52 18.48 -8.83
C GLY A 435 -6.19 18.89 -9.46
N THR A 436 -5.10 18.72 -8.70
CA THR A 436 -3.77 18.38 -9.25
C THR A 436 -3.05 17.30 -8.44
N ALA A 437 -3.36 17.12 -7.16
CA ALA A 437 -3.07 15.87 -6.47
C ALA A 437 -3.98 14.77 -7.03
N SER A 438 -3.40 13.67 -7.49
CA SER A 438 -4.18 12.47 -7.78
C SER A 438 -5.02 12.16 -6.55
N LYS A 439 -6.35 12.09 -6.69
CA LYS A 439 -7.22 11.42 -5.71
C LYS A 439 -6.97 9.91 -5.72
N GLY A 440 -5.70 9.51 -5.70
CA GLY A 440 -5.33 8.18 -5.27
C GLY A 440 -5.71 8.14 -3.81
N ALA A 441 -6.56 7.17 -3.44
CA ALA A 441 -6.70 6.83 -2.05
C ALA A 441 -5.30 6.56 -1.54
N VAL A 442 -4.78 7.45 -0.70
CA VAL A 442 -3.68 7.12 0.19
C VAL A 442 -4.29 6.11 1.14
N VAL A 443 -4.25 4.84 0.73
CA VAL A 443 -4.26 3.77 1.69
C VAL A 443 -2.93 3.95 2.38
N TYR A 444 -2.96 4.61 3.55
CA TYR A 444 -1.93 4.40 4.55
C TYR A 444 -1.67 2.90 4.53
N ALA A 445 -0.49 2.49 4.09
CA ALA A 445 0.00 1.18 4.38
C ALA A 445 0.04 1.15 5.91
N GLN A 446 -1.08 0.75 6.52
CA GLN A 446 -1.10 0.43 7.93
C GLN A 446 0.04 -0.57 8.06
N ASP A 447 0.99 -0.24 8.92
CA ASP A 447 1.87 -1.26 9.43
C ASP A 447 0.97 -2.28 10.09
N THR A 448 0.63 -3.30 9.30
CA THR A 448 -0.35 -4.29 9.72
C THR A 448 0.21 -5.00 10.95
N ALA A 449 1.52 -5.06 11.17
CA ALA A 449 2.15 -5.83 12.23
C ALA A 449 1.53 -5.69 13.65
N SER A 450 0.89 -4.56 14.01
CA SER A 450 0.23 -4.36 15.32
C SER A 450 -1.31 -4.24 15.31
N ALA A 451 -1.97 -4.09 14.15
CA ALA A 451 -3.42 -3.84 14.07
C ALA A 451 -4.24 -5.05 14.51
N ARG A 452 -5.04 -4.91 15.59
CA ARG A 452 -5.88 -5.99 16.13
C ARG A 452 -7.31 -5.87 15.61
N THR A 453 -7.75 -6.82 14.80
CA THR A 453 -9.15 -6.91 14.34
C THR A 453 -9.77 -8.19 14.86
N VAL A 454 -10.96 -8.14 15.44
CA VAL A 454 -11.78 -9.29 15.79
C VAL A 454 -12.95 -9.38 14.81
N LEU A 455 -12.99 -10.45 14.02
CA LEU A 455 -14.16 -10.79 13.22
C LEU A 455 -15.08 -11.66 14.06
N ARG A 456 -16.33 -11.24 14.25
CA ARG A 456 -17.36 -12.05 14.92
C ARG A 456 -18.26 -12.69 13.88
N ALA A 457 -18.41 -14.00 13.93
CA ALA A 457 -19.20 -14.74 12.97
C ALA A 457 -20.11 -15.76 13.66
N ALA A 458 -21.35 -15.87 13.17
CA ALA A 458 -22.27 -16.92 13.59
C ALA A 458 -21.78 -18.32 13.18
N THR A 459 -21.22 -18.44 11.98
CA THR A 459 -20.69 -19.70 11.44
C THR A 459 -19.33 -19.47 10.79
N LEU A 460 -18.37 -20.35 11.07
CA LEU A 460 -17.04 -20.42 10.47
C LEU A 460 -16.87 -21.79 9.83
N LEU A 461 -16.50 -21.81 8.55
CA LEU A 461 -15.95 -22.96 7.85
C LEU A 461 -14.43 -22.80 7.82
N ASP A 462 -13.68 -23.77 8.35
CA ASP A 462 -12.24 -23.60 8.57
C ASP A 462 -11.38 -23.76 7.30
N GLY A 463 -12.01 -24.16 6.19
CA GLY A 463 -11.35 -24.47 4.92
C GLY A 463 -10.81 -25.89 4.80
N ARG A 464 -10.93 -26.71 5.84
CA ARG A 464 -10.47 -28.11 5.94
C ARG A 464 -11.63 -29.09 6.19
N GLY A 465 -12.87 -28.59 6.18
CA GLY A 465 -14.09 -29.37 6.40
C GLY A 465 -14.68 -29.21 7.81
N GLY A 466 -14.01 -28.48 8.70
CA GLY A 466 -14.50 -28.18 10.04
C GLY A 466 -15.50 -27.02 10.04
N VAL A 467 -16.51 -27.13 10.91
CA VAL A 467 -17.52 -26.11 11.15
C VAL A 467 -17.46 -25.69 12.62
N GLN A 468 -17.44 -24.39 12.87
CA GLN A 468 -17.53 -23.81 14.21
C GLN A 468 -18.62 -22.74 14.24
N HIS A 469 -19.26 -22.57 15.40
CA HIS A 469 -20.34 -21.59 15.58
C HIS A 469 -20.00 -20.59 16.67
N ASN A 470 -20.50 -19.36 16.52
CA ASN A 470 -20.34 -18.27 17.48
C ASN A 470 -18.87 -18.04 17.85
N VAL A 471 -18.06 -17.67 16.86
CA VAL A 471 -16.60 -17.53 17.03
C VAL A 471 -16.14 -16.08 16.87
N ASP A 472 -15.10 -15.76 17.62
CA ASP A 472 -14.28 -14.56 17.45
C ASP A 472 -12.94 -14.96 16.81
N ILE A 473 -12.65 -14.41 15.62
CA ILE A 473 -11.37 -14.58 14.91
C ILE A 473 -10.53 -13.32 15.17
N LEU A 474 -9.48 -13.46 15.97
CA LEU A 474 -8.51 -12.39 16.18
C LEU A 474 -7.46 -12.41 15.08
N VAL A 475 -7.44 -11.35 14.29
CA VAL A 475 -6.42 -11.01 13.31
C VAL A 475 -5.49 -9.97 13.93
N VAL A 476 -4.19 -10.23 13.89
CA VAL A 476 -3.14 -9.26 14.26
C VAL A 476 -2.29 -9.04 13.03
N GLY A 477 -2.46 -7.85 12.45
CA GLY A 477 -1.90 -7.53 11.15
C GLY A 477 -2.34 -8.42 10.05
N SER A 478 -1.38 -8.98 9.33
CA SER A 478 -1.64 -9.87 8.21
C SER A 478 -1.90 -11.31 8.65
N ARG A 479 -1.89 -11.62 9.95
CA ARG A 479 -1.97 -13.00 10.47
C ARG A 479 -3.19 -13.24 11.32
N ILE A 480 -3.74 -14.45 11.21
CA ILE A 480 -4.73 -14.96 12.16
C ILE A 480 -3.96 -15.33 13.44
N ALA A 481 -4.23 -14.63 14.53
CA ALA A 481 -3.56 -14.87 15.81
C ALA A 481 -4.28 -15.92 16.65
N ARG A 482 -5.62 -15.90 16.65
CA ARG A 482 -6.42 -16.81 17.48
C ARG A 482 -7.84 -16.97 16.94
N ILE A 483 -8.42 -18.14 17.15
CA ILE A 483 -9.86 -18.41 17.00
C ILE A 483 -10.36 -18.88 18.37
N ALA A 484 -11.45 -18.29 18.85
CA ALA A 484 -12.02 -18.64 20.14
C ALA A 484 -13.56 -18.54 20.10
N PRO A 485 -14.27 -19.23 21.02
CA PRO A 485 -15.69 -18.94 21.24
C PRO A 485 -15.92 -17.45 21.49
N ARG A 486 -17.08 -16.94 21.05
CA ARG A 486 -17.48 -15.54 21.19
C ARG A 486 -17.30 -15.09 22.63
N GLY A 487 -16.58 -13.98 22.82
CA GLY A 487 -16.16 -13.55 24.15
C GLY A 487 -16.10 -12.04 24.32
N ALA A 488 -15.53 -11.63 25.45
CA ALA A 488 -15.26 -10.23 25.73
C ALA A 488 -14.29 -9.66 24.67
N LYS A 489 -14.60 -8.46 24.19
CA LYS A 489 -13.76 -7.73 23.23
C LYS A 489 -12.35 -7.54 23.80
N PRO A 490 -11.28 -8.04 23.14
CA PRO A 490 -9.91 -7.73 23.55
C PRO A 490 -9.65 -6.21 23.52
N ALA A 491 -8.96 -5.69 24.54
CA ALA A 491 -8.61 -4.28 24.62
C ALA A 491 -7.85 -3.82 23.36
N GLY A 492 -8.25 -2.66 22.81
CA GLY A 492 -7.67 -2.09 21.60
C GLY A 492 -8.02 -2.76 20.27
N ALA A 493 -8.81 -3.86 20.25
CA ALA A 493 -9.18 -4.51 19.00
C ALA A 493 -10.38 -3.84 18.31
N ARG A 494 -10.31 -3.63 16.99
CA ARG A 494 -11.48 -3.28 16.15
C ARG A 494 -12.37 -4.50 16.04
N VAL A 495 -13.65 -4.39 16.37
CA VAL A 495 -14.62 -5.48 16.17
C VAL A 495 -15.37 -5.25 14.87
N VAL A 496 -15.39 -6.26 14.01
CA VAL A 496 -16.25 -6.35 12.83
C VAL A 496 -17.25 -7.46 13.11
N ASP A 497 -18.51 -7.09 13.34
CA ASP A 497 -19.57 -8.07 13.54
C ASP A 497 -20.17 -8.43 12.18
N LEU A 498 -19.97 -9.67 11.75
CA LEU A 498 -20.46 -10.18 10.48
C LEU A 498 -21.89 -10.71 10.58
N GLY A 499 -22.48 -10.72 11.79
CA GLY A 499 -23.85 -11.19 12.03
C GLY A 499 -24.02 -12.67 11.67
N ASP A 500 -25.11 -12.97 10.98
CA ASP A 500 -25.52 -14.34 10.60
C ASP A 500 -24.79 -14.89 9.36
N ARG A 501 -23.76 -14.19 8.89
CA ARG A 501 -22.99 -14.60 7.71
C ARG A 501 -22.09 -15.79 8.03
N THR A 502 -21.83 -16.59 6.99
CA THR A 502 -20.86 -17.67 7.08
C THR A 502 -19.49 -17.18 6.64
N VAL A 503 -18.51 -17.31 7.52
CA VAL A 503 -17.10 -16.98 7.26
C VAL A 503 -16.33 -18.20 6.80
N LEU A 504 -15.44 -18.02 5.83
CA LEU A 504 -14.56 -19.05 5.29
C LEU A 504 -13.24 -18.42 4.81
N PRO A 505 -12.16 -19.21 4.59
CA PRO A 505 -10.94 -18.66 4.01
C PRO A 505 -11.24 -18.05 2.64
N GLY A 506 -10.46 -17.05 2.24
CA GLY A 506 -10.49 -16.55 0.87
C GLY A 506 -10.27 -17.69 -0.13
N LEU A 507 -11.11 -17.72 -1.16
CA LEU A 507 -11.08 -18.78 -2.17
C LEU A 507 -9.81 -18.67 -3.03
N ILE A 508 -9.35 -19.81 -3.50
CA ILE A 508 -8.17 -19.95 -4.35
C ILE A 508 -8.61 -20.51 -5.69
N ASP A 509 -8.22 -19.87 -6.79
CA ASP A 509 -8.45 -20.37 -8.15
C ASP A 509 -7.13 -20.83 -8.78
N ALA A 510 -6.97 -22.14 -9.01
CA ALA A 510 -5.72 -22.73 -9.47
C ALA A 510 -5.47 -22.57 -10.99
N HIS A 511 -6.41 -21.97 -11.74
CA HIS A 511 -6.23 -21.78 -13.19
C HIS A 511 -7.07 -20.59 -13.72
N THR A 512 -6.41 -19.49 -14.11
CA THR A 512 -7.07 -18.28 -14.64
C THR A 512 -6.22 -17.56 -15.71
N HIS A 513 -6.83 -16.61 -16.43
CA HIS A 513 -6.21 -15.71 -17.42
C HIS A 513 -6.73 -14.26 -17.30
N PRO A 514 -6.43 -13.53 -16.20
CA PRO A 514 -6.91 -12.17 -15.92
C PRO A 514 -6.52 -11.15 -16.99
N VAL A 515 -5.48 -11.41 -17.78
CA VAL A 515 -5.06 -10.56 -18.90
C VAL A 515 -5.91 -10.74 -20.17
N TRP A 516 -6.84 -11.70 -20.20
CA TRP A 516 -7.77 -11.86 -21.33
C TRP A 516 -9.03 -11.04 -21.06
N TYR A 517 -9.35 -10.13 -21.98
CA TYR A 517 -10.49 -9.22 -21.86
C TYR A 517 -11.18 -9.01 -23.21
N PHE A 518 -12.37 -8.41 -23.18
CA PHE A 518 -13.03 -7.92 -24.38
C PHE A 518 -12.62 -6.48 -24.64
N ASN A 519 -12.05 -6.22 -25.82
CA ASN A 519 -11.57 -4.91 -26.25
C ASN A 519 -12.73 -3.92 -26.49
N ARG A 520 -12.40 -2.70 -26.92
CA ARG A 520 -13.39 -1.64 -27.17
C ARG A 520 -14.44 -1.97 -28.23
N GLN A 521 -14.12 -2.86 -29.17
CA GLN A 521 -15.06 -3.37 -30.18
C GLN A 521 -15.90 -4.53 -29.64
N ASN A 522 -15.82 -4.82 -28.33
CA ASN A 522 -16.49 -5.89 -27.64
C ASN A 522 -16.15 -7.28 -28.21
N ARG A 523 -14.90 -7.45 -28.65
CA ARG A 523 -14.32 -8.69 -29.18
C ARG A 523 -13.19 -9.14 -28.27
N LEU A 524 -12.86 -10.44 -28.28
CA LEU A 524 -11.67 -10.93 -27.55
C LEU A 524 -10.45 -10.12 -27.98
N HIS A 525 -9.69 -9.61 -27.01
CA HIS A 525 -8.47 -8.86 -27.26
C HIS A 525 -7.46 -9.68 -28.06
N THR A 526 -6.81 -9.04 -29.03
CA THR A 526 -5.69 -9.61 -29.80
C THR A 526 -4.58 -8.57 -29.91
N GLY A 527 -3.34 -8.99 -30.15
CA GLY A 527 -2.21 -8.06 -30.26
C GLY A 527 -2.30 -7.00 -31.37
N ASN A 528 -3.30 -7.10 -32.27
CA ASN A 528 -3.46 -6.23 -33.45
C ASN A 528 -4.80 -5.46 -33.46
N ASP A 529 -5.54 -5.40 -32.35
CA ASP A 529 -6.87 -4.77 -32.31
C ASP A 529 -6.86 -3.26 -32.00
N GLY A 530 -5.67 -2.69 -31.77
CA GLY A 530 -5.48 -1.26 -31.55
C GLY A 530 -5.58 -0.80 -30.10
N ASP A 531 -5.86 -1.69 -29.14
CA ASP A 531 -5.74 -1.36 -27.71
C ASP A 531 -4.27 -1.23 -27.32
N THR A 532 -3.96 -0.22 -26.50
CA THR A 532 -2.58 0.05 -26.07
C THR A 532 -2.17 -0.86 -24.90
N PRO A 533 -0.86 -1.09 -24.65
CA PRO A 533 -0.42 -1.86 -23.49
C PRO A 533 -0.97 -1.35 -22.15
N ALA A 534 -1.11 -0.03 -22.01
CA ALA A 534 -1.72 0.59 -20.82
C ALA A 534 -3.21 0.22 -20.69
N GLN A 535 -3.95 0.17 -21.80
CA GLN A 535 -5.36 -0.25 -21.80
C GLN A 535 -5.50 -1.73 -21.46
N SER A 536 -4.64 -2.59 -22.01
CA SER A 536 -4.60 -4.01 -21.65
C SER A 536 -4.35 -4.21 -20.16
N MET A 537 -3.42 -3.45 -19.56
CA MET A 537 -3.14 -3.55 -18.13
C MET A 537 -4.30 -3.03 -17.27
N LEU A 538 -4.99 -1.96 -17.69
CA LEU A 538 -6.21 -1.48 -17.00
C LEU A 538 -7.32 -2.53 -17.02
N ALA A 539 -7.51 -3.22 -18.15
CA ALA A 539 -8.48 -4.31 -18.25
C ALA A 539 -8.10 -5.51 -17.37
N ALA A 540 -6.81 -5.87 -17.34
CA ALA A 540 -6.31 -6.92 -16.47
C ALA A 540 -6.50 -6.59 -14.97
N ALA A 541 -6.24 -5.34 -14.59
CA ALA A 541 -6.50 -4.84 -13.24
C ALA A 541 -7.99 -4.90 -12.88
N ALA A 542 -8.88 -4.56 -13.81
CA ALA A 542 -10.33 -4.66 -13.60
C ALA A 542 -10.79 -6.12 -13.40
N ASN A 543 -10.26 -7.06 -14.19
CA ASN A 543 -10.51 -8.49 -14.02
C ASN A 543 -10.00 -9.02 -12.67
N ALA A 544 -8.79 -8.62 -12.27
CA ALA A 544 -8.22 -8.97 -10.96
C ALA A 544 -9.08 -8.43 -9.81
N TYR A 545 -9.53 -7.18 -9.90
CA TYR A 545 -10.44 -6.59 -8.91
C TYR A 545 -11.77 -7.34 -8.83
N ALA A 546 -12.41 -7.61 -9.97
CA ALA A 546 -13.66 -8.37 -10.03
C ALA A 546 -13.52 -9.76 -9.40
N THR A 547 -12.40 -10.43 -9.67
CA THR A 547 -12.08 -11.74 -9.07
C THR A 547 -11.92 -11.65 -7.55
N LEU A 548 -11.24 -10.61 -7.04
CA LEU A 548 -11.12 -10.37 -5.59
C LEU A 548 -12.47 -10.11 -4.93
N MET A 549 -13.33 -9.30 -5.57
CA MET A 549 -14.67 -8.99 -5.06
C MET A 549 -15.60 -10.21 -5.06
N ALA A 550 -15.35 -11.19 -5.94
CA ALA A 550 -16.01 -12.49 -5.92
C ALA A 550 -15.46 -13.46 -4.85
N GLY A 551 -14.60 -12.98 -3.95
CA GLY A 551 -14.11 -13.74 -2.80
C GLY A 551 -12.84 -14.56 -3.05
N PHE A 552 -12.23 -14.44 -4.24
CA PHE A 552 -10.98 -15.12 -4.57
C PHE A 552 -9.80 -14.26 -4.16
N THR A 553 -9.09 -14.65 -3.11
CA THR A 553 -7.95 -13.89 -2.59
C THR A 553 -6.62 -14.35 -3.17
N THR A 554 -6.59 -15.50 -3.85
CA THR A 554 -5.42 -16.04 -4.57
C THR A 554 -5.84 -16.65 -5.91
N ILE A 555 -5.06 -16.40 -6.95
CA ILE A 555 -5.22 -17.03 -8.26
C ILE A 555 -3.86 -17.51 -8.81
N GLN A 556 -3.88 -18.55 -9.63
CA GLN A 556 -2.75 -18.96 -10.46
C GLN A 556 -3.03 -18.57 -11.91
N SER A 557 -2.28 -17.59 -12.42
CA SER A 557 -2.41 -17.02 -13.76
C SER A 557 -1.29 -17.49 -14.70
N VAL A 558 -1.63 -18.15 -15.80
CA VAL A 558 -0.65 -18.96 -16.56
C VAL A 558 -0.62 -18.65 -18.06
N GLY A 559 -0.98 -17.41 -18.42
CA GLY A 559 -1.30 -17.06 -19.80
C GLY A 559 -0.38 -16.02 -20.46
N SER A 560 0.28 -15.14 -19.71
CA SER A 560 1.02 -14.01 -20.27
C SER A 560 2.15 -13.47 -19.40
N ARG A 561 3.23 -12.93 -20.00
CA ARG A 561 4.27 -12.20 -19.25
C ARG A 561 3.70 -11.05 -18.42
N SER A 562 2.64 -10.40 -18.89
CA SER A 562 1.97 -9.31 -18.18
C SER A 562 1.32 -9.76 -16.86
N ASP A 563 1.15 -11.07 -16.65
CA ASP A 563 0.75 -11.61 -15.34
C ASP A 563 1.80 -11.30 -14.26
N GLY A 564 3.10 -11.26 -14.63
CA GLY A 564 4.19 -10.89 -13.74
C GLY A 564 4.08 -9.43 -13.28
N ASP A 565 3.84 -8.50 -14.22
CA ASP A 565 3.61 -7.10 -13.90
C ASP A 565 2.39 -6.93 -12.99
N LEU A 566 1.27 -7.57 -13.33
CA LEU A 566 0.04 -7.51 -12.54
C LEU A 566 0.24 -8.07 -11.12
N ARG A 567 0.94 -9.20 -10.98
CA ARG A 567 1.33 -9.80 -9.69
C ARG A 567 2.12 -8.79 -8.86
N ASP A 568 3.17 -8.22 -9.44
CA ASP A 568 4.12 -7.37 -8.72
C ASP A 568 3.45 -6.06 -8.28
N TRP A 569 2.56 -5.49 -9.10
CA TRP A 569 1.76 -4.32 -8.75
C TRP A 569 0.75 -4.61 -7.63
N ILE A 570 0.06 -5.74 -7.65
CA ILE A 570 -0.84 -6.14 -6.56
C ILE A 570 -0.06 -6.40 -5.27
N ALA A 571 1.13 -7.00 -5.37
CA ALA A 571 1.95 -7.36 -4.22
C ALA A 571 2.63 -6.14 -3.57
N THR A 572 3.03 -5.12 -4.35
CA THR A 572 3.93 -4.05 -3.87
C THR A 572 3.37 -2.63 -3.98
N GLN A 573 2.36 -2.38 -4.83
CA GLN A 573 1.87 -1.03 -5.14
C GLN A 573 0.41 -0.79 -4.70
N GLY A 574 -0.15 -1.71 -3.90
CA GLY A 574 -1.48 -1.53 -3.30
C GLY A 574 -2.67 -1.68 -4.27
N LEU A 575 -2.43 -2.11 -5.52
CA LEU A 575 -3.49 -2.41 -6.49
C LEU A 575 -4.42 -3.51 -5.93
N PRO A 576 -5.73 -3.26 -5.77
CA PRO A 576 -6.64 -4.28 -5.24
C PRO A 576 -6.83 -5.43 -6.23
N GLY A 577 -6.41 -6.64 -5.84
CA GLY A 577 -6.62 -7.88 -6.60
C GLY A 577 -6.20 -9.10 -5.77
N PRO A 578 -6.39 -10.34 -6.26
CA PRO A 578 -5.90 -11.57 -5.61
C PRO A 578 -4.36 -11.65 -5.61
N ARG A 579 -3.79 -12.46 -4.73
CA ARG A 579 -2.38 -12.87 -4.81
C ARG A 579 -2.24 -13.69 -6.09
N ILE A 580 -1.25 -13.39 -6.93
CA ILE A 580 -1.06 -14.06 -8.23
C ILE A 580 0.19 -14.93 -8.17
N LEU A 581 0.08 -16.18 -8.58
CA LEU A 581 1.21 -17.02 -8.97
C LEU A 581 1.21 -17.12 -10.49
N THR A 582 2.36 -17.01 -11.14
CA THR A 582 2.39 -17.02 -12.61
C THR A 582 3.47 -17.86 -13.26
N SER A 583 3.14 -18.47 -14.40
CA SER A 583 4.12 -19.11 -15.28
C SER A 583 4.78 -18.14 -16.27
N LEU A 584 4.36 -16.86 -16.26
CA LEU A 584 4.63 -15.88 -17.29
C LEU A 584 4.08 -16.37 -18.64
N GLU A 585 4.83 -17.16 -19.40
CA GLU A 585 4.37 -17.67 -20.69
C GLU A 585 4.19 -19.20 -20.68
N PRO A 586 3.13 -19.72 -21.32
CA PRO A 586 3.00 -21.14 -21.54
C PRO A 586 4.03 -21.64 -22.55
N ILE A 587 4.53 -22.86 -22.36
CA ILE A 587 5.35 -23.57 -23.34
C ILE A 587 4.43 -24.36 -24.27
N THR A 588 4.33 -23.90 -25.51
CA THR A 588 3.44 -24.46 -26.55
C THR A 588 4.19 -25.00 -27.76
N ASP A 589 5.48 -24.65 -27.92
CA ASP A 589 6.29 -25.03 -29.07
C ASP A 589 6.66 -26.52 -29.01
N ARG A 590 6.07 -27.28 -29.94
CA ARG A 590 6.21 -28.73 -30.06
C ARG A 590 7.54 -29.14 -30.70
N THR A 591 8.26 -28.20 -31.30
CA THR A 591 9.50 -28.44 -32.05
C THR A 591 10.75 -28.44 -31.16
N LEU A 592 10.63 -27.96 -29.92
CA LEU A 592 11.76 -27.88 -28.99
C LEU A 592 12.28 -29.27 -28.61
N SER A 593 13.60 -29.46 -28.66
CA SER A 593 14.22 -30.68 -28.13
C SER A 593 14.09 -30.75 -26.60
N ALA A 594 14.30 -31.93 -26.03
CA ALA A 594 14.35 -32.13 -24.58
C ALA A 594 15.34 -31.17 -23.90
N ASP A 595 16.54 -30.97 -24.47
CA ASP A 595 17.54 -30.07 -23.91
C ASP A 595 17.13 -28.60 -24.01
N SER A 596 16.54 -28.20 -25.15
CA SER A 596 16.01 -26.84 -25.32
C SER A 596 14.89 -26.54 -24.32
N LEU A 597 14.04 -27.54 -23.99
CA LEU A 597 13.02 -27.40 -22.95
C LEU A 597 13.63 -27.20 -21.56
N ARG A 598 14.71 -27.91 -21.21
CA ARG A 598 15.41 -27.69 -19.93
C ARG A 598 15.95 -26.26 -19.84
N VAL A 599 16.57 -25.78 -20.92
CA VAL A 599 17.07 -24.40 -21.00
C VAL A 599 15.92 -23.40 -20.83
N LEU A 600 14.79 -23.60 -21.52
CA LEU A 600 13.64 -22.71 -21.42
C LEU A 600 13.03 -22.71 -20.01
N VAL A 601 12.95 -23.86 -19.34
CA VAL A 601 12.48 -23.96 -17.95
C VAL A 601 13.40 -23.17 -17.00
N ARG A 602 14.72 -23.30 -17.14
CA ARG A 602 15.69 -22.50 -16.37
C ARG A 602 15.53 -21.01 -16.63
N GLN A 603 15.31 -20.64 -17.89
CA GLN A 603 15.06 -19.25 -18.28
C GLN A 603 13.78 -18.71 -17.63
N ARG A 604 12.65 -19.45 -17.68
CA ARG A 604 11.39 -19.03 -17.04
C ARG A 604 11.56 -18.83 -15.54
N LYS A 605 12.29 -19.73 -14.87
CA LYS A 605 12.64 -19.54 -13.46
C LYS A 605 13.43 -18.25 -13.23
N ALA A 606 14.46 -18.00 -14.04
CA ALA A 606 15.29 -16.80 -13.94
C ALA A 606 14.50 -15.50 -14.21
N GLU A 607 13.48 -15.57 -15.06
CA GLU A 607 12.53 -14.47 -15.34
C GLU A 607 11.51 -14.26 -14.21
N GLY A 608 11.48 -15.13 -13.18
CA GLY A 608 10.62 -14.99 -12.01
C GLY A 608 9.28 -15.72 -12.10
N ALA A 609 9.18 -16.79 -12.90
CA ALA A 609 8.02 -17.67 -12.91
C ALA A 609 7.90 -18.48 -11.60
N ASP A 610 6.70 -18.53 -11.03
CA ASP A 610 6.35 -19.31 -9.84
C ASP A 610 6.10 -20.81 -10.16
N LEU A 611 5.81 -21.10 -11.43
CA LEU A 611 5.54 -22.44 -11.96
C LEU A 611 5.82 -22.50 -13.47
N ILE A 612 5.78 -23.70 -14.05
CA ILE A 612 5.87 -23.89 -15.51
C ILE A 612 4.54 -24.39 -16.06
N LYS A 613 4.03 -23.71 -17.10
CA LYS A 613 2.84 -24.12 -17.85
C LYS A 613 3.24 -24.83 -19.14
N LEU A 614 2.71 -26.04 -19.37
CA LEU A 614 3.00 -26.86 -20.56
C LEU A 614 1.71 -27.17 -21.33
N PHE A 615 1.77 -27.13 -22.66
CA PHE A 615 0.69 -27.60 -23.52
C PHE A 615 1.00 -28.99 -24.09
N ALA A 616 0.51 -30.02 -23.39
CA ALA A 616 0.72 -31.43 -23.74
C ALA A 616 -0.38 -32.00 -24.66
N SER A 617 -1.46 -31.25 -24.90
CA SER A 617 -2.44 -31.57 -25.93
C SER A 617 -2.85 -30.37 -26.79
N ALA A 618 -3.48 -30.65 -27.93
CA ALA A 618 -4.24 -29.67 -28.69
C ALA A 618 -5.47 -29.20 -27.89
N SER A 619 -6.09 -28.12 -28.34
CA SER A 619 -7.32 -27.61 -27.72
C SER A 619 -8.44 -28.66 -27.78
N ILE A 620 -9.38 -28.60 -26.84
CA ILE A 620 -10.61 -29.38 -26.93
C ILE A 620 -11.36 -29.15 -28.25
N ARG A 621 -11.26 -27.93 -28.82
CA ARG A 621 -11.84 -27.56 -30.12
C ARG A 621 -11.20 -28.31 -31.30
N GLU A 622 -10.03 -28.89 -31.09
CA GLU A 622 -9.21 -29.63 -32.07
C GLU A 622 -9.09 -31.12 -31.69
N GLY A 623 -9.90 -31.61 -30.77
CA GLY A 623 -9.95 -33.04 -30.40
C GLY A 623 -8.89 -33.49 -29.39
N GLY A 624 -8.14 -32.58 -28.76
CA GLY A 624 -7.36 -32.89 -27.55
C GLY A 624 -6.18 -33.86 -27.72
N GLN A 625 -5.70 -34.07 -28.95
CA GLN A 625 -4.60 -35.01 -29.23
C GLN A 625 -3.29 -34.57 -28.58
N GLN A 626 -2.45 -35.52 -28.15
CA GLN A 626 -1.16 -35.23 -27.50
C GLN A 626 -0.22 -34.47 -28.45
N THR A 627 0.51 -33.50 -27.91
CA THR A 627 1.34 -32.56 -28.70
C THR A 627 2.80 -32.55 -28.33
N LEU A 628 3.13 -32.85 -27.07
CA LEU A 628 4.50 -33.05 -26.61
C LEU A 628 4.76 -34.55 -26.47
N SER A 629 5.92 -34.99 -26.92
CA SER A 629 6.40 -36.36 -26.72
C SER A 629 6.72 -36.62 -25.24
N ASP A 630 6.76 -37.90 -24.86
CA ASP A 630 7.05 -38.31 -23.48
C ASP A 630 8.43 -37.81 -23.01
N SER A 631 9.44 -37.80 -23.90
CA SER A 631 10.79 -37.30 -23.57
C SER A 631 10.80 -35.79 -23.33
N GLN A 632 10.00 -35.03 -24.07
CA GLN A 632 9.83 -33.58 -23.84
C GLN A 632 9.16 -33.31 -22.49
N LEU A 633 8.10 -34.07 -22.14
CA LEU A 633 7.42 -33.94 -20.85
C LEU A 633 8.33 -34.30 -19.68
N VAL A 634 9.07 -35.42 -19.78
CA VAL A 634 10.06 -35.83 -18.78
C VAL A 634 11.13 -34.75 -18.60
N ALA A 635 11.60 -34.15 -19.70
CA ALA A 635 12.60 -33.09 -19.63
C ALA A 635 12.07 -31.84 -18.91
N ALA A 636 10.91 -31.34 -19.32
CA ALA A 636 10.34 -30.12 -18.75
C ALA A 636 9.91 -30.31 -17.29
N CYS A 637 9.15 -31.37 -16.97
CA CYS A 637 8.68 -31.62 -15.61
C CYS A 637 9.81 -32.03 -14.66
N GLY A 638 10.77 -32.82 -15.14
CA GLY A 638 11.96 -33.17 -14.37
C GLY A 638 12.83 -31.95 -14.05
N GLU A 639 13.05 -31.06 -15.02
CA GLU A 639 13.82 -29.83 -14.79
C GLU A 639 13.09 -28.87 -13.84
N ALA A 640 11.79 -28.66 -14.02
CA ALA A 640 11.00 -27.82 -13.14
C ALA A 640 11.09 -28.32 -11.69
N LYS A 641 10.90 -29.63 -11.48
CA LYS A 641 11.04 -30.25 -10.16
C LYS A 641 12.44 -30.10 -9.56
N ALA A 642 13.49 -30.30 -10.37
CA ALA A 642 14.88 -30.11 -9.92
C ALA A 642 15.16 -28.67 -9.46
N LEU A 643 14.44 -27.71 -10.05
CA LEU A 643 14.50 -26.30 -9.69
C LEU A 643 13.52 -25.91 -8.57
N GLY A 644 12.77 -26.85 -8.00
CA GLY A 644 11.76 -26.58 -6.97
C GLY A 644 10.48 -25.92 -7.50
N LEU A 645 10.26 -25.93 -8.81
CA LEU A 645 9.05 -25.41 -9.45
C LEU A 645 8.00 -26.51 -9.64
N ARG A 646 6.74 -26.11 -9.55
CA ARG A 646 5.58 -26.93 -9.93
C ARG A 646 5.34 -26.85 -11.43
N THR A 647 4.65 -27.85 -11.98
CA THR A 647 4.17 -27.81 -13.37
C THR A 647 2.65 -27.93 -13.47
N LEU A 648 2.06 -27.13 -14.35
CA LEU A 648 0.65 -27.20 -14.74
C LEU A 648 0.57 -27.60 -16.21
N VAL A 649 -0.14 -28.67 -16.52
CA VAL A 649 -0.16 -29.26 -17.86
C VAL A 649 -1.56 -29.24 -18.47
N HIS A 650 -1.71 -28.49 -19.56
CA HIS A 650 -2.89 -28.51 -20.42
C HIS A 650 -2.94 -29.86 -21.17
N ALA A 651 -3.86 -30.73 -20.76
CA ALA A 651 -4.02 -32.07 -21.33
C ALA A 651 -5.48 -32.54 -21.31
N HIS A 652 -6.08 -32.71 -22.49
CA HIS A 652 -7.47 -33.19 -22.61
C HIS A 652 -7.58 -34.72 -22.75
N SER A 653 -6.71 -35.37 -23.54
CA SER A 653 -6.81 -36.80 -23.84
C SER A 653 -6.21 -37.70 -22.77
N ALA A 654 -6.77 -38.90 -22.59
CA ALA A 654 -6.20 -39.95 -21.74
C ALA A 654 -4.70 -40.20 -21.99
N ALA A 655 -4.25 -40.16 -23.25
CA ALA A 655 -2.84 -40.30 -23.61
C ALA A 655 -1.99 -39.15 -23.04
N SER A 656 -2.37 -37.90 -23.30
CA SER A 656 -1.63 -36.73 -22.79
C SER A 656 -1.61 -36.63 -21.26
N VAL A 657 -2.73 -36.97 -20.60
CA VAL A 657 -2.85 -36.98 -19.14
C VAL A 657 -1.95 -38.07 -18.53
N ARG A 658 -1.97 -39.28 -19.11
CA ARG A 658 -1.07 -40.38 -18.73
C ARG A 658 0.39 -39.96 -18.88
N ALA A 659 0.76 -39.39 -20.02
CA ALA A 659 2.14 -38.98 -20.31
C ALA A 659 2.63 -37.94 -19.29
N ALA A 660 1.81 -36.93 -18.97
CA ALA A 660 2.12 -35.94 -17.95
C ALA A 660 2.31 -36.55 -16.56
N ALA A 661 1.43 -37.49 -16.16
CA ALA A 661 1.54 -38.18 -14.88
C ALA A 661 2.82 -39.03 -14.78
N LEU A 662 3.15 -39.78 -15.84
CA LEU A 662 4.37 -40.60 -15.90
C LEU A 662 5.64 -39.76 -15.92
N ALA A 663 5.60 -38.58 -16.55
CA ALA A 663 6.70 -37.62 -16.54
C ALA A 663 6.94 -36.96 -15.18
N GLY A 664 6.05 -37.17 -14.20
CA GLY A 664 6.17 -36.61 -12.86
C GLY A 664 5.77 -35.13 -12.78
N CYS A 665 4.89 -34.68 -13.66
CA CYS A 665 4.32 -33.33 -13.61
C CYS A 665 3.41 -33.16 -12.38
N THR A 666 3.32 -31.93 -11.85
CA THR A 666 2.64 -31.66 -10.57
C THR A 666 1.12 -31.67 -10.69
N GLN A 667 0.58 -30.99 -11.70
CA GLN A 667 -0.86 -30.82 -11.91
C GLN A 667 -1.22 -30.97 -13.39
N VAL A 668 -2.38 -31.57 -13.65
CA VAL A 668 -3.00 -31.66 -14.97
C VAL A 668 -4.36 -30.97 -14.94
N GLU A 669 -4.66 -30.16 -15.95
CA GLU A 669 -5.95 -29.46 -16.11
C GLU A 669 -6.80 -30.04 -17.25
N HIS A 670 -8.09 -29.74 -17.19
CA HIS A 670 -9.14 -30.20 -18.12
C HIS A 670 -9.46 -31.69 -18.05
N GLY A 671 -8.68 -32.55 -18.70
CA GLY A 671 -8.92 -34.01 -18.73
C GLY A 671 -10.28 -34.46 -19.26
N ILE A 672 -10.87 -33.77 -20.24
CA ILE A 672 -12.22 -34.06 -20.78
C ILE A 672 -12.39 -35.46 -21.42
N PHE A 673 -11.28 -36.15 -21.74
CA PHE A 673 -11.34 -37.52 -22.28
C PHE A 673 -10.52 -38.49 -21.43
N VAL A 674 -10.46 -38.28 -20.12
CA VAL A 674 -9.81 -39.19 -19.19
C VAL A 674 -10.60 -40.48 -19.02
N THR A 675 -9.88 -41.53 -18.63
CA THR A 675 -10.44 -42.84 -18.29
C THR A 675 -10.14 -43.17 -16.83
N GLN A 676 -10.90 -44.10 -16.24
CA GLN A 676 -10.75 -44.48 -14.83
C GLN A 676 -9.32 -44.94 -14.48
N ASP A 677 -8.64 -45.66 -15.38
CA ASP A 677 -7.28 -46.12 -15.17
C ASP A 677 -6.25 -44.98 -15.19
N VAL A 678 -6.50 -43.92 -15.99
CA VAL A 678 -5.65 -42.72 -16.00
C VAL A 678 -5.87 -41.88 -14.74
N LEU A 679 -7.11 -41.74 -14.27
CA LEU A 679 -7.39 -41.07 -12.98
C LEU A 679 -6.73 -41.81 -11.81
N SER A 680 -6.79 -43.14 -11.82
CA SER A 680 -6.11 -43.99 -10.82
C SER A 680 -4.59 -43.82 -10.88
N LEU A 681 -4.02 -43.63 -12.08
CA LEU A 681 -2.61 -43.32 -12.25
C LEU A 681 -2.25 -41.95 -11.68
N LEU A 682 -3.07 -40.92 -11.89
CA LEU A 682 -2.84 -39.59 -11.29
C LEU A 682 -2.78 -39.70 -9.76
N ALA A 683 -3.73 -40.42 -9.15
CA ALA A 683 -3.74 -40.70 -7.71
C ALA A 683 -2.46 -41.43 -7.26
N ALA A 684 -2.07 -42.50 -7.97
CA ALA A 684 -0.87 -43.27 -7.66
C ALA A 684 0.44 -42.47 -7.79
N ARG A 685 0.46 -41.46 -8.64
CA ARG A 685 1.62 -40.56 -8.83
C ARG A 685 1.58 -39.32 -7.94
N GLY A 686 0.48 -39.08 -7.23
CA GLY A 686 0.25 -37.87 -6.46
C GLY A 686 0.12 -36.61 -7.34
N THR A 687 -0.27 -36.77 -8.61
CA THR A 687 -0.50 -35.66 -9.54
C THR A 687 -1.89 -35.07 -9.26
N TYR A 688 -1.96 -33.76 -9.07
CA TYR A 688 -3.22 -33.04 -8.88
C TYR A 688 -4.02 -32.99 -10.17
N PHE A 689 -5.35 -33.10 -10.06
CA PHE A 689 -6.26 -33.04 -11.21
C PHE A 689 -7.20 -31.84 -11.11
N ASP A 690 -7.24 -31.01 -12.15
CA ASP A 690 -8.02 -29.77 -12.22
C ASP A 690 -9.04 -29.78 -13.38
N PRO A 691 -10.19 -30.46 -13.22
CA PRO A 691 -11.26 -30.46 -14.21
C PRO A 691 -12.23 -29.28 -14.04
N GLN A 692 -12.59 -28.63 -15.15
CA GLN A 692 -13.57 -27.53 -15.20
C GLN A 692 -14.97 -28.08 -15.48
N CYS A 693 -15.99 -27.55 -14.79
CA CYS A 693 -17.38 -28.02 -14.95
C CYS A 693 -18.21 -27.19 -15.94
N ALA A 694 -18.20 -25.87 -15.80
CA ALA A 694 -19.08 -25.00 -16.58
C ALA A 694 -18.50 -23.65 -16.97
N LEU A 695 -17.72 -22.97 -16.11
CA LEU A 695 -17.48 -21.53 -16.29
C LEU A 695 -16.83 -21.23 -17.64
N VAL A 696 -15.70 -21.85 -17.95
CA VAL A 696 -14.96 -21.61 -19.20
C VAL A 696 -15.80 -21.96 -20.43
N PHE A 697 -16.43 -23.14 -20.45
CA PHE A 697 -17.19 -23.63 -21.60
C PHE A 697 -18.44 -22.78 -21.86
N ARG A 698 -19.21 -22.47 -20.82
CA ARG A 698 -20.39 -21.62 -20.95
C ARG A 698 -20.02 -20.19 -21.30
N ASN A 699 -18.98 -19.64 -20.69
CA ASN A 699 -18.52 -18.30 -21.01
C ASN A 699 -18.20 -18.15 -22.50
N TYR A 700 -17.56 -19.16 -23.12
CA TYR A 700 -17.35 -19.15 -24.57
C TYR A 700 -18.65 -19.19 -25.37
N LEU A 701 -19.60 -20.05 -24.99
CA LEU A 701 -20.88 -20.19 -25.71
C LEU A 701 -21.77 -18.95 -25.56
N ASP A 702 -21.92 -18.44 -24.35
CA ASP A 702 -22.73 -17.26 -24.03
C ASP A 702 -22.14 -15.99 -24.67
N ASN A 703 -20.81 -15.95 -24.84
CA ASN A 703 -20.11 -14.86 -25.54
C ASN A 703 -19.66 -15.23 -26.96
N ARG A 704 -20.28 -16.23 -27.62
CA ARG A 704 -19.84 -16.74 -28.94
C ARG A 704 -19.54 -15.63 -29.94
N ALA A 705 -20.43 -14.66 -30.06
CA ALA A 705 -20.29 -13.52 -30.96
C ALA A 705 -19.08 -12.62 -30.69
N ARG A 706 -18.46 -12.68 -29.50
CA ARG A 706 -17.25 -11.92 -29.13
C ARG A 706 -15.96 -12.69 -29.41
N TYR A 707 -16.04 -14.01 -29.50
CA TYR A 707 -14.92 -14.92 -29.75
C TYR A 707 -14.80 -15.36 -31.22
N GLN A 708 -15.93 -15.60 -31.89
CA GLN A 708 -16.01 -16.25 -33.20
C GLN A 708 -15.15 -15.57 -34.27
N GLY A 709 -14.26 -16.33 -34.91
CA GLY A 709 -13.37 -15.85 -35.97
C GLY A 709 -12.00 -15.37 -35.48
N ILE A 710 -11.71 -15.48 -34.17
CA ILE A 710 -10.38 -15.18 -33.61
C ILE A 710 -9.68 -16.51 -33.30
N GLY A 711 -8.44 -16.70 -33.75
CA GLY A 711 -7.69 -17.94 -33.51
C GLY A 711 -8.46 -19.20 -33.96
N ASN A 712 -8.61 -20.18 -33.06
CA ASN A 712 -9.37 -21.41 -33.31
C ASN A 712 -10.83 -21.38 -32.78
N TYR A 713 -11.40 -20.19 -32.54
CA TYR A 713 -12.83 -20.03 -32.23
C TYR A 713 -13.67 -20.02 -33.52
N THR A 714 -13.79 -21.18 -34.16
CA THR A 714 -14.59 -21.39 -35.38
C THR A 714 -15.96 -21.98 -35.05
N ASP A 715 -16.90 -21.94 -36.00
CA ASP A 715 -18.21 -22.61 -35.83
C ASP A 715 -18.08 -24.10 -35.55
N SER A 716 -17.14 -24.79 -36.21
CA SER A 716 -16.83 -26.19 -35.92
C SER A 716 -16.27 -26.38 -34.50
N GLY A 717 -15.42 -25.46 -34.02
CA GLY A 717 -14.91 -25.47 -32.66
C GLY A 717 -15.99 -25.26 -31.61
N PHE A 718 -16.94 -24.34 -31.83
CA PHE A 718 -18.11 -24.17 -30.95
C PHE A 718 -19.00 -25.40 -30.92
N ALA A 719 -19.25 -26.03 -32.07
CA ALA A 719 -20.01 -27.28 -32.14
C ALA A 719 -19.33 -28.43 -31.37
N VAL A 720 -17.99 -28.47 -31.34
CA VAL A 720 -17.26 -29.42 -30.48
C VAL A 720 -17.49 -29.09 -28.99
N MET A 721 -17.38 -27.82 -28.59
CA MET A 721 -17.61 -27.39 -27.19
C MET A 721 -19.01 -27.73 -26.70
N GLU A 722 -20.06 -27.50 -27.51
CA GLU A 722 -21.43 -27.87 -27.19
C GLU A 722 -21.59 -29.38 -26.96
N ARG A 723 -20.89 -30.22 -27.74
CA ARG A 723 -20.92 -31.67 -27.58
C ARG A 723 -20.17 -32.17 -26.35
N VAL A 724 -19.08 -31.52 -25.95
CA VAL A 724 -18.27 -31.96 -24.81
C VAL A 724 -18.74 -31.38 -23.47
N LEU A 725 -19.51 -30.29 -23.47
CA LEU A 725 -20.02 -29.66 -22.24
C LEU A 725 -20.77 -30.65 -21.31
N PRO A 726 -21.62 -31.58 -21.80
CA PRO A 726 -22.24 -32.58 -20.95
C PRO A 726 -21.25 -33.57 -20.30
N LEU A 727 -20.10 -33.82 -20.93
CA LEU A 727 -19.08 -34.77 -20.45
C LEU A 727 -18.31 -34.23 -19.24
N ALA A 728 -18.11 -32.91 -19.16
CA ALA A 728 -17.35 -32.27 -18.08
C ALA A 728 -17.83 -32.69 -16.67
N ALA A 729 -19.15 -32.66 -16.43
CA ALA A 729 -19.72 -33.08 -15.15
C ALA A 729 -19.59 -34.60 -14.89
N GLN A 730 -19.58 -35.41 -15.95
CA GLN A 730 -19.36 -36.86 -15.86
C GLN A 730 -17.91 -37.16 -15.46
N ASP A 731 -16.93 -36.49 -16.07
CA ASP A 731 -15.51 -36.69 -15.78
C ASP A 731 -15.17 -36.27 -14.36
N ILE A 732 -15.75 -35.17 -13.89
CA ILE A 732 -15.62 -34.74 -12.49
C ILE A 732 -16.20 -35.81 -11.55
N ARG A 733 -17.37 -36.37 -11.86
CA ARG A 733 -17.98 -37.43 -11.04
C ARG A 733 -17.08 -38.66 -10.97
N MET A 734 -16.48 -39.05 -12.09
CA MET A 734 -15.53 -40.16 -12.16
C MET A 734 -14.25 -39.86 -11.34
N ALA A 735 -13.73 -38.64 -11.42
CA ALA A 735 -12.57 -38.21 -10.65
C ALA A 735 -12.86 -38.21 -9.13
N LEU A 736 -14.02 -37.70 -8.71
CA LEU A 736 -14.46 -37.70 -7.31
C LEU A 736 -14.67 -39.11 -6.76
N ALA A 737 -15.07 -40.07 -7.61
CA ALA A 737 -15.19 -41.47 -7.25
C ALA A 737 -13.84 -42.22 -7.19
N THR A 738 -12.74 -41.59 -7.64
CA THR A 738 -11.41 -42.21 -7.68
C THR A 738 -10.70 -42.06 -6.34
N PRO A 739 -10.39 -43.15 -5.61
CA PRO A 739 -9.74 -43.06 -4.31
C PRO A 739 -8.38 -42.37 -4.37
N ALA A 740 -8.09 -41.54 -3.36
CA ALA A 740 -6.84 -40.80 -3.18
C ALA A 740 -6.49 -39.78 -4.30
N LEU A 741 -7.34 -39.63 -5.33
CA LEU A 741 -7.14 -38.58 -6.32
C LEU A 741 -7.41 -37.22 -5.71
N LYS A 742 -6.46 -36.29 -5.85
CA LYS A 742 -6.60 -34.91 -5.39
C LYS A 742 -7.20 -34.07 -6.52
N VAL A 743 -8.51 -33.82 -6.43
CA VAL A 743 -9.25 -33.01 -7.40
C VAL A 743 -9.29 -31.55 -6.93
N VAL A 744 -8.39 -30.73 -7.45
CA VAL A 744 -8.25 -29.29 -7.15
C VAL A 744 -9.30 -28.46 -7.89
N TYR A 745 -9.33 -27.17 -7.61
CA TYR A 745 -10.27 -26.24 -8.23
C TYR A 745 -9.56 -25.15 -9.04
N GLY A 746 -9.79 -25.12 -10.34
CA GLY A 746 -9.37 -24.05 -11.24
C GLY A 746 -10.42 -23.82 -12.30
N THR A 747 -10.76 -22.56 -12.56
CA THR A 747 -11.91 -22.23 -13.42
C THR A 747 -11.59 -22.15 -14.90
N ASP A 748 -10.31 -21.96 -15.23
CA ASP A 748 -9.87 -21.45 -16.54
C ASP A 748 -10.60 -20.15 -16.91
N ALA A 749 -10.76 -19.23 -15.93
CA ALA A 749 -11.44 -17.95 -16.16
C ALA A 749 -10.69 -17.12 -17.20
N VAL A 750 -11.39 -16.79 -18.28
CA VAL A 750 -10.93 -15.99 -19.42
C VAL A 750 -11.77 -14.71 -19.58
N ALA A 751 -11.61 -13.97 -20.68
CA ALA A 751 -12.40 -12.78 -20.98
C ALA A 751 -13.92 -12.98 -20.75
N GLY A 752 -14.52 -12.17 -19.89
CA GLY A 752 -15.94 -12.26 -19.53
C GLY A 752 -16.28 -13.18 -18.35
N ALA A 753 -15.33 -13.99 -17.85
CA ALA A 753 -15.57 -14.94 -16.75
C ALA A 753 -15.16 -14.41 -15.37
N HIS A 754 -14.28 -13.41 -15.29
CA HIS A 754 -13.77 -12.88 -14.02
C HIS A 754 -14.89 -12.25 -13.18
N GLY A 755 -14.95 -12.62 -11.90
CA GLY A 755 -16.04 -12.23 -10.99
C GLY A 755 -17.21 -13.24 -10.97
N HIS A 756 -17.24 -14.17 -11.92
CA HIS A 756 -18.19 -15.29 -11.97
C HIS A 756 -17.54 -16.63 -11.61
N ASN A 757 -16.34 -16.60 -11.01
CA ASN A 757 -15.54 -17.78 -10.69
C ASN A 757 -16.36 -18.86 -9.95
N ALA A 758 -17.18 -18.48 -8.96
CA ALA A 758 -18.00 -19.40 -8.16
C ALA A 758 -18.99 -20.27 -8.98
N GLU A 759 -19.33 -19.90 -10.22
CA GLU A 759 -20.20 -20.70 -11.08
C GLU A 759 -19.68 -22.11 -11.34
N ASP A 760 -18.35 -22.30 -11.35
CA ASP A 760 -17.79 -23.62 -11.57
C ASP A 760 -17.99 -24.54 -10.35
N LEU A 761 -17.81 -24.03 -9.13
CA LEU A 761 -18.15 -24.75 -7.89
C LEU A 761 -19.63 -25.12 -7.83
N ILE A 762 -20.51 -24.19 -8.21
CA ILE A 762 -21.95 -24.43 -8.25
C ILE A 762 -22.27 -25.56 -9.23
N CYS A 763 -21.64 -25.56 -10.41
CA CYS A 763 -21.78 -26.66 -11.37
C CYS A 763 -21.29 -27.99 -10.81
N ARG A 764 -20.13 -28.02 -10.16
CA ARG A 764 -19.56 -29.25 -9.58
C ARG A 764 -20.52 -29.89 -8.57
N VAL A 765 -21.12 -29.09 -7.70
CA VAL A 765 -22.12 -29.58 -6.74
C VAL A 765 -23.41 -30.00 -7.44
N GLU A 766 -24.01 -29.14 -8.27
CA GLU A 766 -25.35 -29.37 -8.82
C GLU A 766 -25.39 -30.42 -9.94
N ARG A 767 -24.33 -30.53 -10.74
CA ARG A 767 -24.30 -31.37 -11.94
C ARG A 767 -23.39 -32.57 -11.80
N ALA A 768 -22.21 -32.40 -11.21
CA ALA A 768 -21.30 -33.52 -10.99
C ALA A 768 -21.66 -34.31 -9.72
N GLY A 769 -22.39 -33.70 -8.77
CA GLY A 769 -22.81 -34.33 -7.53
C GLY A 769 -21.76 -34.25 -6.43
N GLU A 770 -20.84 -33.29 -6.50
CA GLU A 770 -19.85 -33.06 -5.46
C GLU A 770 -20.51 -32.57 -4.17
N ALA A 771 -20.10 -33.10 -3.02
CA ALA A 771 -20.58 -32.59 -1.74
C ALA A 771 -20.14 -31.12 -1.57
N PRO A 772 -21.02 -30.19 -1.12
CA PRO A 772 -20.68 -28.78 -1.02
C PRO A 772 -19.41 -28.50 -0.19
N MET A 773 -19.24 -29.19 0.95
CA MET A 773 -18.04 -29.04 1.78
C MET A 773 -16.77 -29.52 1.06
N HIS A 774 -16.87 -30.57 0.25
CA HIS A 774 -15.73 -31.06 -0.54
C HIS A 774 -15.33 -30.03 -1.60
N ALA A 775 -16.31 -29.41 -2.28
CA ALA A 775 -16.06 -28.33 -3.23
C ALA A 775 -15.42 -27.09 -2.58
N ILE A 776 -15.84 -26.74 -1.35
CA ILE A 776 -15.20 -25.66 -0.57
C ILE A 776 -13.74 -26.01 -0.27
N VAL A 777 -13.47 -27.22 0.26
CA VAL A 777 -12.10 -27.69 0.56
C VAL A 777 -11.22 -27.70 -0.69
N ALA A 778 -11.77 -28.09 -1.85
CA ALA A 778 -11.07 -28.03 -3.13
C ALA A 778 -10.61 -26.60 -3.45
N ALA A 779 -11.46 -25.59 -3.24
CA ALA A 779 -11.15 -24.17 -3.47
C ALA A 779 -10.41 -23.49 -2.30
N THR A 780 -10.12 -24.19 -1.19
CA THR A 780 -9.40 -23.64 -0.03
C THR A 780 -8.13 -24.43 0.28
N SER A 781 -8.16 -25.39 1.23
CA SER A 781 -6.94 -26.00 1.74
C SER A 781 -6.26 -26.91 0.73
N LEU A 782 -7.03 -27.61 -0.12
CA LEU A 782 -6.48 -28.49 -1.14
C LEU A 782 -5.77 -27.69 -2.23
N ASN A 783 -6.36 -26.57 -2.66
CA ASN A 783 -5.68 -25.65 -3.57
C ASN A 783 -4.45 -25.01 -2.94
N ALA A 784 -4.51 -24.58 -1.68
CA ALA A 784 -3.32 -24.07 -1.00
C ALA A 784 -2.20 -25.12 -0.95
N GLU A 785 -2.53 -26.39 -0.71
CA GLU A 785 -1.58 -27.51 -0.78
C GLU A 785 -0.99 -27.67 -2.19
N ALA A 786 -1.83 -27.71 -3.23
CA ALA A 786 -1.41 -27.87 -4.62
C ALA A 786 -0.54 -26.70 -5.12
N LEU A 787 -0.75 -25.50 -4.56
CA LEU A 787 0.05 -24.31 -4.86
C LEU A 787 1.34 -24.22 -4.05
N GLY A 788 1.54 -25.07 -3.04
CA GLY A 788 2.69 -25.00 -2.12
C GLY A 788 2.59 -23.87 -1.10
N LEU A 789 1.37 -23.50 -0.71
CA LEU A 789 1.04 -22.39 0.19
C LEU A 789 0.17 -22.80 1.39
N GLY A 790 0.04 -24.10 1.67
CA GLY A 790 -0.81 -24.63 2.76
C GLY A 790 -0.36 -24.24 4.17
N ASP A 791 0.90 -23.81 4.33
CA ASP A 791 1.48 -23.23 5.54
C ASP A 791 1.18 -21.72 5.69
N ARG A 792 0.55 -21.11 4.68
CA ARG A 792 0.24 -19.68 4.65
C ARG A 792 -1.23 -19.36 4.48
N ILE A 793 -1.97 -20.09 3.65
CA ILE A 793 -3.37 -19.77 3.28
C ILE A 793 -4.22 -21.04 3.15
N GLY A 794 -5.49 -20.89 2.75
CA GLY A 794 -6.42 -21.99 2.48
C GLY A 794 -7.12 -22.55 3.72
N ALA A 795 -6.84 -22.01 4.90
CA ALA A 795 -7.57 -22.32 6.12
C ALA A 795 -7.66 -21.10 7.03
N ILE A 796 -8.68 -21.06 7.89
CA ILE A 796 -8.73 -20.12 9.00
C ILE A 796 -8.12 -20.84 10.20
N ALA A 797 -6.83 -20.61 10.44
CA ALA A 797 -6.09 -21.21 11.55
C ALA A 797 -5.01 -20.23 12.06
N PRO A 798 -4.66 -20.29 13.37
CA PRO A 798 -3.58 -19.47 13.92
C PRO A 798 -2.27 -19.61 13.14
N GLY A 799 -1.57 -18.49 12.90
CA GLY A 799 -0.31 -18.41 12.15
C GLY A 799 -0.47 -18.21 10.64
N LEU A 800 -1.63 -18.52 10.06
CA LEU A 800 -1.89 -18.33 8.63
C LEU A 800 -2.17 -16.85 8.30
N ASP A 801 -1.96 -16.47 7.03
CA ASP A 801 -2.32 -15.17 6.48
C ASP A 801 -3.84 -14.97 6.62
N ALA A 802 -4.26 -13.77 7.02
CA ALA A 802 -5.66 -13.40 7.17
C ALA A 802 -6.30 -13.07 5.82
N ASP A 803 -6.47 -14.10 4.98
CA ASP A 803 -7.28 -14.09 3.77
C ASP A 803 -8.64 -14.71 4.11
N ILE A 804 -9.65 -13.88 4.35
CA ILE A 804 -10.95 -14.29 4.93
C ILE A 804 -12.08 -13.64 4.14
N ILE A 805 -13.12 -14.40 3.83
CA ILE A 805 -14.35 -13.88 3.22
C ILE A 805 -15.56 -14.21 4.08
N ALA A 806 -16.65 -13.47 3.90
CA ALA A 806 -17.96 -13.84 4.43
C ALA A 806 -19.00 -13.79 3.31
N VAL A 807 -19.95 -14.72 3.37
CA VAL A 807 -21.05 -14.82 2.42
C VAL A 807 -22.39 -14.76 3.13
N ASP A 808 -23.39 -14.20 2.45
CA ASP A 808 -24.78 -14.23 2.91
C ASP A 808 -25.39 -15.62 2.64
N GLY A 809 -25.58 -16.40 3.70
CA GLY A 809 -26.05 -17.80 3.67
C GLY A 809 -24.97 -18.79 4.10
N ASP A 810 -25.25 -20.09 3.93
CA ASP A 810 -24.34 -21.18 4.30
C ASP A 810 -23.95 -22.02 3.07
N PRO A 811 -22.72 -21.85 2.54
CA PRO A 811 -22.27 -22.55 1.34
C PRO A 811 -22.07 -24.06 1.56
N SER A 812 -22.02 -24.54 2.81
CA SER A 812 -21.99 -25.98 3.10
C SER A 812 -23.35 -26.67 2.88
N ARG A 813 -24.43 -25.88 2.83
CA ARG A 813 -25.81 -26.34 2.60
C ARG A 813 -26.34 -25.93 1.23
N ASP A 814 -26.07 -24.69 0.82
CA ASP A 814 -26.40 -24.16 -0.50
C ASP A 814 -25.19 -23.45 -1.09
N ILE A 815 -24.43 -24.17 -1.92
CA ILE A 815 -23.19 -23.68 -2.53
C ILE A 815 -23.36 -22.35 -3.29
N ARG A 816 -24.59 -22.02 -3.72
CA ARG A 816 -24.91 -20.75 -4.40
C ARG A 816 -24.68 -19.53 -3.51
N ALA A 817 -24.55 -19.70 -2.19
CA ALA A 817 -24.14 -18.65 -1.27
C ALA A 817 -22.79 -18.01 -1.67
N LEU A 818 -21.91 -18.73 -2.37
CA LEU A 818 -20.65 -18.19 -2.88
C LEU A 818 -20.82 -17.06 -3.91
N ARG A 819 -22.02 -16.83 -4.46
CA ARG A 819 -22.33 -15.64 -5.27
C ARG A 819 -22.49 -14.36 -4.45
N ARG A 820 -22.78 -14.49 -3.17
CA ARG A 820 -23.20 -13.38 -2.28
C ARG A 820 -22.09 -13.06 -1.29
N VAL A 821 -20.89 -12.79 -1.81
CA VAL A 821 -19.76 -12.33 -1.01
C VAL A 821 -20.06 -10.92 -0.51
N SER A 822 -20.11 -10.77 0.80
CA SER A 822 -20.45 -9.53 1.48
C SER A 822 -19.27 -8.94 2.26
N PHE A 823 -18.19 -9.71 2.42
CA PHE A 823 -16.99 -9.29 3.12
C PHE A 823 -15.76 -9.95 2.48
N VAL A 824 -14.68 -9.18 2.30
CA VAL A 824 -13.38 -9.67 1.83
C VAL A 824 -12.29 -9.00 2.64
N MET A 825 -11.46 -9.81 3.29
CA MET A 825 -10.20 -9.44 3.91
C MET A 825 -9.07 -10.16 3.18
N LYS A 826 -8.03 -9.42 2.78
CA LYS A 826 -6.82 -9.96 2.14
C LYS A 826 -5.60 -9.49 2.91
N SER A 827 -4.75 -10.40 3.34
CA SER A 827 -3.56 -10.15 4.15
C SER A 827 -3.86 -9.25 5.37
N GLY A 828 -5.00 -9.48 6.02
CA GLY A 828 -5.44 -8.69 7.18
C GLY A 828 -6.10 -7.34 6.86
N ARG A 829 -6.07 -6.90 5.59
CA ARG A 829 -6.72 -5.66 5.15
C ARG A 829 -8.13 -5.95 4.67
N ILE A 830 -9.11 -5.29 5.26
CA ILE A 830 -10.50 -5.33 4.80
C ILE A 830 -10.60 -4.55 3.47
N VAL A 831 -11.09 -5.21 2.42
CA VAL A 831 -11.25 -4.65 1.06
C VAL A 831 -12.73 -4.44 0.72
N LEU A 832 -13.61 -5.30 1.23
CA LEU A 832 -15.07 -5.21 1.13
C LEU A 832 -15.66 -5.43 2.52
N CYS A 833 -16.59 -4.58 2.96
CA CYS A 833 -17.23 -4.64 4.28
C CYS A 833 -18.70 -4.24 4.20
#